data_AF-A0A8J2MUS1-F1
#
_entry.id   AF-A0A8J2MUS1-F1
#
_cell.length_a   1.000
_cell.length_b   1.000
_cell.length_c   1.000
_cell.angle_alpha   90.00
_cell.angle_beta   90.00
_cell.angle_gamma   90.00
#
_symmetry.space_group_name_H-M   'P 1'
#
loop_
_entity.id
_entity.type
_entity.pdbx_description
1 polymer ?
#
loop_
_entity_poly.entity_id
_entity_poly.type
_entity_poly.pdbx_seq_one_letter_code
_entity_poly.pdbx_strand_id
1 'polypeptide(L)'
;MRLITVSTCSLHQFSLAWTENRDRIKESIRTAKAQGARLRCGPELEITGYGYHFLENDTYLHSWQMMSDILLDESCYGIIIDVGMPVMHNGIRYNARVIALDGKICFIRPKQDLAGTGNYREMRWFTPWKKNMLDSYDLRRDLPDELLQKQDSITVPIGDCILDAIDCSISAETCEELFTPQSPHGALTLAGADIICNSSGSHHELRKLNTRINLIKEATAKCGGVYLYANQQGCDGDRLYYDGCAMIIVNGTIRAQGSQFSLNEVEVVTCTVDLEEVWAYRASPSRGLQALNIPPYHREKVDYRLSPSDNAFDRDIRPSPARPLVTHVPESEIANGPACWLWDYLRHSKAAGFFIPLSGGLDSCSTATLVYSMCRIVVAALQEGNEQVRKDVERIAGPYHPKGWLPKDAQELCGSILSTAYLPNTEQSSSETRDRAQRLAQDIGADHIVVPIDPIFHTFQDVFEKGNDFKPSFSGTPTEDLALQNLQARIRLVVSYMQAQLRPTVRQRPGGGGLLVLGSGNVDECLRGYLTKYDCSSADINPIGSISKVDLRRFLTWAAVEFKLPILDEFVSATPTAELRPITEDYVQDDETDMGMTYAELSTFGRLRKCDKLGPYGMFMRLSSDWHDKPIREVADKVKRFTHFYQINRHKMTVMTPAYHAESYSPDDNRFDLRPFLYPAFWNSWSFVKIDEAVEKMEKKAQEKADAAAKK
;
A
#
# COMPACT_ATOMS: atom_id res chain seq x y z
N MET A 1 -40.89 -7.24 8.05
CA MET A 1 -39.51 -6.99 7.62
C MET A 1 -39.37 -5.50 7.47
N ARG A 2 -38.40 -4.89 8.15
CA ARG A 2 -38.05 -3.48 7.96
C ARG A 2 -36.80 -3.47 7.10
N LEU A 3 -37.02 -3.48 5.79
CA LEU A 3 -35.96 -3.55 4.81
C LEU A 3 -35.41 -2.16 4.53
N ILE A 4 -34.11 -2.00 4.72
CA ILE A 4 -33.36 -0.79 4.36
C ILE A 4 -32.31 -1.14 3.33
N THR A 5 -31.96 -0.22 2.44
CA THR A 5 -30.82 -0.37 1.53
C THR A 5 -29.76 0.65 1.88
N VAL A 6 -28.55 0.15 2.14
CA VAL A 6 -27.40 0.95 2.57
C VAL A 6 -26.25 0.74 1.60
N SER A 7 -25.33 1.71 1.54
CA SER A 7 -24.19 1.69 0.63
C SER A 7 -22.90 2.12 1.31
N THR A 8 -21.81 1.58 0.80
CA THR A 8 -20.46 2.05 1.07
C THR A 8 -19.64 1.99 -0.21
N CYS A 9 -18.49 2.65 -0.23
CA CYS A 9 -17.72 2.79 -1.46
C CYS A 9 -16.21 2.77 -1.24
N SER A 10 -15.52 2.44 -2.32
CA SER A 10 -14.10 2.67 -2.50
C SER A 10 -13.89 3.73 -3.58
N LEU A 11 -13.14 4.77 -3.23
CA LEU A 11 -12.88 5.90 -4.11
C LEU A 11 -11.40 6.05 -4.40
N HIS A 12 -11.09 6.33 -5.66
CA HIS A 12 -9.76 6.75 -6.09
C HIS A 12 -9.55 8.23 -5.81
N GLN A 13 -9.25 8.58 -4.56
CA GLN A 13 -8.91 9.96 -4.23
C GLN A 13 -7.43 10.23 -4.48
N PHE A 14 -7.14 11.45 -4.92
CA PHE A 14 -5.77 11.94 -5.12
C PHE A 14 -5.56 13.17 -4.24
N SER A 15 -4.46 13.22 -3.49
CA SER A 15 -4.22 14.31 -2.54
C SER A 15 -4.30 15.66 -3.24
N LEU A 16 -5.14 16.55 -2.70
CA LEU A 16 -5.37 17.91 -3.20
C LEU A 16 -6.04 18.03 -4.58
N ALA A 17 -6.51 16.94 -5.20
CA ALA A 17 -7.34 16.99 -6.41
C ALA A 17 -8.79 17.35 -6.07
N TRP A 18 -9.00 18.56 -5.57
CA TRP A 18 -10.25 19.02 -4.95
C TRP A 18 -11.49 18.73 -5.79
N THR A 19 -11.45 19.13 -7.06
CA THR A 19 -12.59 19.00 -7.99
C THR A 19 -12.88 17.55 -8.34
N GLU A 20 -11.85 16.77 -8.65
CA GLU A 20 -11.96 15.36 -9.01
C GLU A 20 -12.42 14.53 -7.82
N ASN A 21 -11.88 14.80 -6.63
CA ASN A 21 -12.27 14.11 -5.41
C ASN A 21 -13.75 14.37 -5.09
N ARG A 22 -14.19 15.64 -5.18
CA ARG A 22 -15.60 16.03 -5.03
C ARG A 22 -16.48 15.32 -6.06
N ASP A 23 -16.06 15.29 -7.32
CA ASP A 23 -16.87 14.70 -8.40
C ASP A 23 -17.03 13.18 -8.22
N ARG A 24 -15.98 12.48 -7.74
CA ARG A 24 -16.05 11.07 -7.35
C ARG A 24 -16.97 10.83 -6.16
N ILE A 25 -16.98 11.73 -5.16
CA ILE A 25 -17.91 11.68 -4.03
C ILE A 25 -19.35 11.81 -4.55
N LYS A 26 -19.66 12.85 -5.34
CA LYS A 26 -20.98 13.06 -5.94
C LYS A 26 -21.43 11.87 -6.77
N GLU A 27 -20.53 11.31 -7.59
CA GLU A 27 -20.84 10.13 -8.40
C GLU A 27 -21.16 8.90 -7.55
N SER A 28 -20.43 8.69 -6.45
CA SER A 28 -20.74 7.59 -5.54
C SER A 28 -22.10 7.76 -4.85
N ILE A 29 -22.50 9.00 -4.52
CA ILE A 29 -23.81 9.32 -3.94
C ILE A 29 -24.92 9.04 -4.97
N ARG A 30 -24.74 9.49 -6.21
CA ARG A 30 -25.70 9.23 -7.30
C ARG A 30 -25.84 7.75 -7.60
N THR A 31 -24.73 7.02 -7.67
CA THR A 31 -24.71 5.57 -7.88
C THR A 31 -25.43 4.83 -6.75
N ALA A 32 -25.14 5.20 -5.50
CA ALA A 32 -25.82 4.62 -4.33
C ALA A 32 -27.34 4.83 -4.39
N LYS A 33 -27.80 6.05 -4.70
CA LYS A 33 -29.22 6.36 -4.87
C LYS A 33 -29.86 5.57 -6.02
N ALA A 34 -29.19 5.47 -7.16
CA ALA A 34 -29.66 4.71 -8.31
C ALA A 34 -29.83 3.21 -7.99
N GLN A 35 -29.02 2.69 -7.07
CA GLN A 35 -29.12 1.34 -6.53
C GLN A 35 -30.10 1.22 -5.33
N GLY A 36 -30.87 2.27 -5.03
CA GLY A 36 -31.90 2.28 -4.00
C GLY A 36 -31.41 2.58 -2.58
N ALA A 37 -30.12 2.89 -2.38
CA ALA A 37 -29.59 3.16 -1.04
C ALA A 37 -30.10 4.50 -0.47
N ARG A 38 -30.29 4.52 0.85
CA ARG A 38 -30.75 5.67 1.65
C ARG A 38 -29.70 6.13 2.67
N LEU A 39 -28.55 5.45 2.72
CA LEU A 39 -27.35 5.81 3.47
C LEU A 39 -26.10 5.51 2.62
N ARG A 40 -25.15 6.44 2.58
CA ARG A 40 -23.85 6.29 1.92
C ARG A 40 -22.71 6.63 2.87
N CYS A 41 -21.82 5.65 3.10
CA CYS A 41 -20.58 5.81 3.86
C CYS A 41 -19.36 5.89 2.92
N GLY A 42 -18.66 7.02 2.90
CA GLY A 42 -17.42 7.21 2.12
C GLY A 42 -16.12 7.05 2.91
N PRO A 43 -14.95 7.00 2.24
CA PRO A 43 -13.64 6.82 2.88
C PRO A 43 -13.24 7.94 3.85
N GLU A 44 -12.20 7.68 4.63
CA GLU A 44 -11.60 8.66 5.54
C GLU A 44 -10.95 9.80 4.76
N LEU A 45 -11.20 11.06 5.17
CA LEU A 45 -10.63 12.26 4.55
C LEU A 45 -10.83 12.33 3.01
N GLU A 46 -11.93 11.75 2.51
CA GLU A 46 -12.16 11.60 1.07
C GLU A 46 -12.23 12.92 0.29
N ILE A 47 -12.57 14.06 0.92
CA ILE A 47 -12.55 15.36 0.22
C ILE A 47 -11.12 15.74 -0.18
N THR A 48 -10.17 15.57 0.73
CA THR A 48 -8.76 15.93 0.52
C THR A 48 -7.95 14.82 -0.17
N GLY A 49 -8.41 13.57 -0.05
CA GLY A 49 -7.54 12.39 -0.07
C GLY A 49 -6.88 12.20 1.30
N TYR A 50 -6.62 10.95 1.69
CA TYR A 50 -6.02 10.63 3.00
C TYR A 50 -4.57 11.13 3.14
N GLY A 51 -3.80 11.11 2.04
CA GLY A 51 -2.43 11.60 1.98
C GLY A 51 -2.28 13.05 2.45
N TYR A 52 -1.02 13.43 2.73
CA TYR A 52 -0.51 14.61 3.46
C TYR A 52 -1.14 15.99 3.11
N HIS A 53 -0.65 17.07 3.76
CA HIS A 53 -0.99 18.51 3.59
C HIS A 53 -1.98 19.14 4.59
N PHE A 54 -2.03 18.65 5.83
CA PHE A 54 -2.98 19.17 6.84
C PHE A 54 -2.47 20.32 7.73
N LEU A 55 -1.26 20.84 7.50
CA LEU A 55 -0.73 22.02 8.21
C LEU A 55 -1.12 23.35 7.55
N GLU A 56 -1.54 23.31 6.30
CA GLU A 56 -1.89 24.48 5.48
C GLU A 56 -3.36 24.81 5.70
N ASN A 57 -3.68 26.09 5.95
CA ASN A 57 -5.06 26.51 6.20
C ASN A 57 -5.95 26.36 4.96
N ASP A 58 -5.37 26.50 3.77
CA ASP A 58 -6.06 26.34 2.48
C ASP A 58 -6.70 24.94 2.37
N THR A 59 -6.10 23.92 2.98
CA THR A 59 -6.67 22.57 3.04
C THR A 59 -8.05 22.57 3.70
N TYR A 60 -8.25 23.33 4.77
CA TYR A 60 -9.54 23.43 5.48
C TYR A 60 -10.53 24.27 4.69
N LEU A 61 -10.07 25.39 4.13
CA LEU A 61 -10.88 26.27 3.29
C LEU A 61 -11.44 25.52 2.07
N HIS A 62 -10.57 24.86 1.31
CA HIS A 62 -10.97 24.11 0.11
C HIS A 62 -11.82 22.90 0.46
N SER A 63 -11.57 22.25 1.61
CA SER A 63 -12.42 21.16 2.08
C SER A 63 -13.86 21.63 2.30
N TRP A 64 -14.07 22.79 2.94
CA TRP A 64 -15.39 23.36 3.13
C TRP A 64 -16.03 23.88 1.85
N GLN A 65 -15.23 24.39 0.89
CA GLN A 65 -15.74 24.74 -0.45
C GLN A 65 -16.26 23.51 -1.20
N MET A 66 -15.52 22.39 -1.17
CA MET A 66 -15.96 21.14 -1.79
C MET A 66 -17.17 20.53 -1.08
N MET A 67 -17.20 20.58 0.25
CA MET A 67 -18.36 20.14 1.03
C MET A 67 -19.60 21.01 0.72
N SER A 68 -19.42 22.33 0.59
CA SER A 68 -20.51 23.24 0.21
C SER A 68 -21.09 22.90 -1.16
N ASP A 69 -20.25 22.59 -2.15
CA ASP A 69 -20.70 22.15 -3.47
C ASP A 69 -21.47 20.82 -3.43
N ILE A 70 -21.07 19.89 -2.56
CA ILE A 70 -21.82 18.64 -2.34
C ILE A 70 -23.19 18.92 -1.69
N LEU A 71 -23.26 19.81 -0.69
CA LEU A 71 -24.48 20.16 0.03
C LEU A 71 -25.48 21.00 -0.79
N LEU A 72 -24.99 21.75 -1.78
CA LEU A 72 -25.84 22.52 -2.71
C LEU A 72 -26.40 21.67 -3.86
N ASP A 73 -25.75 20.56 -4.18
CA ASP A 73 -26.15 19.70 -5.29
C ASP A 73 -27.36 18.83 -4.92
N GLU A 74 -28.53 19.20 -5.42
CA GLU A 74 -29.79 18.47 -5.18
C GLU A 74 -29.76 17.03 -5.72
N SER A 75 -28.85 16.71 -6.66
CA SER A 75 -28.67 15.31 -7.09
C SER A 75 -28.12 14.42 -5.96
N CYS A 76 -27.54 15.02 -4.91
CA CYS A 76 -27.11 14.36 -3.68
C CYS A 76 -28.19 14.28 -2.58
N TYR A 77 -29.41 14.79 -2.80
CA TYR A 77 -30.49 14.77 -1.79
C TYR A 77 -31.24 13.43 -1.77
N GLY A 78 -32.09 13.19 -0.78
CA GLY A 78 -32.85 11.96 -0.58
C GLY A 78 -32.01 10.78 -0.12
N ILE A 79 -30.85 11.03 0.49
CA ILE A 79 -29.91 10.03 1.04
C ILE A 79 -29.09 10.68 2.17
N ILE A 80 -28.87 9.94 3.26
CA ILE A 80 -27.91 10.36 4.30
C ILE A 80 -26.50 10.13 3.76
N ILE A 81 -25.66 11.16 3.82
CA ILE A 81 -24.25 11.09 3.41
C ILE A 81 -23.34 11.24 4.62
N ASP A 82 -22.31 10.40 4.67
CA ASP A 82 -21.24 10.46 5.66
C ASP A 82 -19.91 10.67 4.93
N VAL A 83 -19.35 11.87 5.09
CA VAL A 83 -18.23 12.39 4.28
C VAL A 83 -17.03 12.75 5.14
N GLY A 84 -15.84 12.28 4.76
CA GLY A 84 -14.58 12.53 5.49
C GLY A 84 -13.86 13.80 5.03
N MET A 85 -13.48 14.68 5.96
CA MET A 85 -12.70 15.90 5.70
C MET A 85 -11.99 16.40 6.98
N PRO A 86 -10.90 17.19 6.85
CA PRO A 86 -10.31 17.84 8.02
C PRO A 86 -11.19 19.01 8.47
N VAL A 87 -11.34 19.18 9.79
CA VAL A 87 -12.13 20.25 10.42
C VAL A 87 -11.30 20.97 11.46
N MET A 88 -11.39 22.30 11.51
CA MET A 88 -10.73 23.12 12.53
C MET A 88 -11.76 23.65 13.53
N HIS A 89 -11.74 23.16 14.77
CA HIS A 89 -12.65 23.59 15.83
C HIS A 89 -11.86 24.26 16.97
N ASN A 90 -12.22 25.50 17.32
CA ASN A 90 -11.53 26.31 18.34
C ASN A 90 -10.00 26.41 18.14
N GLY A 91 -9.57 26.49 16.87
CA GLY A 91 -8.14 26.55 16.51
C GLY A 91 -7.41 25.19 16.58
N ILE A 92 -8.13 24.09 16.80
CA ILE A 92 -7.58 22.73 16.87
C ILE A 92 -8.01 21.96 15.63
N ARG A 93 -7.07 21.24 15.01
CA ARG A 93 -7.29 20.44 13.79
C ARG A 93 -7.73 19.03 14.14
N TYR A 94 -8.81 18.58 13.51
CA TYR A 94 -9.36 17.24 13.66
C TYR A 94 -9.51 16.57 12.30
N ASN A 95 -9.22 15.28 12.25
CA ASN A 95 -9.73 14.40 11.20
C ASN A 95 -11.20 14.12 11.55
N ALA A 96 -12.13 14.45 10.66
CA ALA A 96 -13.54 14.41 10.99
C ALA A 96 -14.42 13.86 9.86
N ARG A 97 -15.63 13.49 10.28
CA ARG A 97 -16.74 13.08 9.44
C ARG A 97 -17.83 14.14 9.51
N VAL A 98 -18.38 14.57 8.39
CA VAL A 98 -19.55 15.44 8.32
C VAL A 98 -20.72 14.59 7.84
N ILE A 99 -21.71 14.44 8.71
CA ILE A 99 -22.93 13.66 8.44
C ILE A 99 -24.01 14.66 8.04
N ALA A 100 -24.61 14.45 6.87
CA ALA A 100 -25.56 15.40 6.30
C ALA A 100 -26.73 14.70 5.60
N LEU A 101 -27.84 15.43 5.48
CA LEU A 101 -29.05 15.03 4.75
C LEU A 101 -29.64 16.28 4.09
N ASP A 102 -29.92 16.20 2.79
CA ASP A 102 -30.65 17.22 2.02
C ASP A 102 -30.09 18.65 2.17
N GLY A 103 -28.75 18.77 2.12
CA GLY A 103 -28.04 20.03 2.26
C GLY A 103 -27.90 20.54 3.70
N LYS A 104 -28.44 19.82 4.68
CA LYS A 104 -28.31 20.13 6.11
C LYS A 104 -27.27 19.25 6.77
N ILE A 105 -26.39 19.85 7.57
CA ILE A 105 -25.42 19.11 8.39
C ILE A 105 -26.13 18.67 9.67
N CYS A 106 -26.15 17.36 9.92
CA CYS A 106 -26.71 16.79 11.14
C CYS A 106 -25.72 16.95 12.30
N PHE A 107 -24.49 16.47 12.13
CA PHE A 107 -23.40 16.66 13.11
C PHE A 107 -22.03 16.42 12.47
N ILE A 108 -20.98 16.79 13.21
CA ILE A 108 -19.57 16.53 12.88
C ILE A 108 -18.98 15.54 13.88
N ARG A 109 -18.42 14.43 13.41
CA ARG A 109 -17.75 13.42 14.25
C ARG A 109 -16.24 13.43 14.03
N PRO A 110 -15.46 14.07 14.93
CA PRO A 110 -14.01 14.04 14.90
C PRO A 110 -13.47 12.69 15.41
N LYS A 111 -12.36 12.22 14.84
CA LYS A 111 -11.68 10.96 15.17
C LYS A 111 -11.12 10.99 16.61
N GLN A 112 -11.35 9.92 17.36
CA GLN A 112 -11.01 9.76 18.77
C GLN A 112 -9.66 9.07 18.97
N ASP A 113 -9.36 8.06 18.16
CA ASP A 113 -8.11 7.29 18.24
C ASP A 113 -7.33 7.46 16.93
N LEU A 114 -6.19 8.14 16.98
CA LEU A 114 -5.38 8.47 15.81
C LEU A 114 -4.33 7.40 15.50
N ALA A 115 -4.15 7.10 14.21
CA ALA A 115 -3.14 6.15 13.76
C ALA A 115 -1.72 6.76 13.87
N GLY A 116 -0.83 6.09 14.60
CA GLY A 116 0.51 6.58 14.92
C GLY A 116 1.65 5.57 14.72
N THR A 117 1.41 4.48 13.98
CA THR A 117 2.40 3.40 13.79
C THR A 117 2.69 3.14 12.30
N GLY A 118 3.91 2.66 12.03
CA GLY A 118 4.35 2.32 10.67
C GLY A 118 4.33 3.53 9.74
N ASN A 119 3.52 3.48 8.68
CA ASN A 119 3.36 4.58 7.73
C ASN A 119 2.51 5.73 8.29
N TYR A 120 1.65 5.44 9.26
CA TYR A 120 0.71 6.41 9.83
C TYR A 120 1.39 7.31 10.88
N ARG A 121 1.01 8.59 10.87
CA ARG A 121 1.52 9.62 11.79
C ARG A 121 0.53 10.76 11.98
N GLU A 122 -0.75 10.44 12.12
CA GLU A 122 -1.85 11.42 12.16
C GLU A 122 -1.68 12.48 13.25
N MET A 123 -1.09 12.10 14.39
CA MET A 123 -0.76 13.01 15.49
C MET A 123 0.20 14.15 15.10
N ARG A 124 0.87 14.07 13.94
CA ARG A 124 1.62 15.20 13.37
C ARG A 124 0.71 16.37 13.01
N TRP A 125 -0.53 16.09 12.62
CA TRP A 125 -1.46 17.08 12.05
C TRP A 125 -2.68 17.31 12.92
N PHE A 126 -3.22 16.24 13.48
CA PHE A 126 -4.50 16.21 14.17
C PHE A 126 -4.37 15.94 15.66
N THR A 127 -5.36 16.40 16.41
CA THR A 127 -5.54 16.07 17.83
C THR A 127 -6.68 15.05 17.95
N PRO A 128 -6.56 14.00 18.80
CA PRO A 128 -7.66 13.08 19.05
C PRO A 128 -8.81 13.81 19.77
N TRP A 129 -10.04 13.54 19.37
CA TRP A 129 -11.21 14.00 20.12
C TRP A 129 -11.37 13.24 21.43
N LYS A 130 -11.75 13.94 22.49
CA LYS A 130 -11.99 13.31 23.79
C LYS A 130 -13.28 12.49 23.74
N LYS A 131 -13.20 11.20 24.10
CA LYS A 131 -14.36 10.30 24.18
C LYS A 131 -15.46 10.90 25.07
N ASN A 132 -16.72 10.81 24.63
CA ASN A 132 -17.91 11.38 25.28
C ASN A 132 -17.94 12.91 25.43
N MET A 133 -17.06 13.64 24.74
CA MET A 133 -17.15 15.10 24.66
C MET A 133 -18.12 15.51 23.55
N LEU A 134 -18.98 16.49 23.86
CA LEU A 134 -19.90 17.14 22.95
C LEU A 134 -19.67 18.65 23.03
N ASP A 135 -19.61 19.31 21.89
CA ASP A 135 -19.55 20.76 21.76
C ASP A 135 -20.42 21.21 20.58
N SER A 136 -20.47 22.51 20.31
CA SER A 136 -21.18 23.10 19.17
C SER A 136 -20.21 23.74 18.18
N TYR A 137 -20.32 23.35 16.91
CA TYR A 137 -19.51 23.89 15.82
C TYR A 137 -20.22 25.05 15.12
N ASP A 138 -19.53 26.17 14.94
CA ASP A 138 -20.07 27.37 14.29
C ASP A 138 -19.86 27.32 12.77
N LEU A 139 -20.96 27.26 12.02
CA LEU A 139 -20.93 27.10 10.56
C LEU A 139 -20.67 28.42 9.80
N ARG A 140 -20.80 29.58 10.45
CA ARG A 140 -20.79 30.90 9.77
C ARG A 140 -19.48 31.24 9.07
N ARG A 141 -18.38 30.62 9.51
CA ARG A 141 -17.06 30.86 8.91
C ARG A 141 -16.80 29.98 7.68
N ASP A 142 -17.51 28.86 7.59
CA ASP A 142 -17.15 27.77 6.69
C ASP A 142 -18.20 27.52 5.59
N LEU A 143 -19.46 27.89 5.84
CA LEU A 143 -20.54 27.77 4.86
C LEU A 143 -20.92 29.13 4.27
N PRO A 144 -21.26 29.18 2.95
CA PRO A 144 -21.84 30.36 2.34
C PRO A 144 -23.26 30.65 2.87
N ASP A 145 -23.71 31.91 2.75
CA ASP A 145 -25.01 32.39 3.25
C ASP A 145 -26.20 31.55 2.78
N GLU A 146 -26.18 31.08 1.53
CA GLU A 146 -27.23 30.22 0.97
C GLU A 146 -27.38 28.90 1.76
N LEU A 147 -26.26 28.26 2.12
CA LEU A 147 -26.30 27.04 2.92
C LEU A 147 -26.64 27.31 4.38
N LEU A 148 -26.18 28.44 4.94
CA LEU A 148 -26.55 28.87 6.29
C LEU A 148 -28.06 29.05 6.44
N GLN A 149 -28.73 29.61 5.42
CA GLN A 149 -30.19 29.77 5.39
C GLN A 149 -30.94 28.44 5.28
N LYS A 150 -30.30 27.38 4.76
CA LYS A 150 -30.86 26.02 4.72
C LYS A 150 -30.72 25.28 6.04
N GLN A 151 -29.77 25.65 6.90
CA GLN A 151 -29.58 24.99 8.20
C GLN A 151 -30.71 25.37 9.17
N ASP A 152 -31.04 24.45 10.08
CA ASP A 152 -32.00 24.74 11.17
C ASP A 152 -31.40 25.63 12.27
N SER A 153 -30.05 25.70 12.32
CA SER A 153 -29.28 26.49 13.27
C SER A 153 -27.96 26.94 12.63
N ILE A 154 -27.40 28.07 13.10
CA ILE A 154 -26.05 28.52 12.72
C ILE A 154 -24.93 27.67 13.33
N THR A 155 -25.28 26.77 14.25
CA THR A 155 -24.35 25.80 14.83
C THR A 155 -24.91 24.39 14.78
N VAL A 156 -24.01 23.40 14.74
CA VAL A 156 -24.33 21.96 14.75
C VAL A 156 -23.55 21.23 15.85
N PRO A 157 -24.02 20.06 16.33
CA PRO A 157 -23.25 19.23 17.25
C PRO A 157 -21.90 18.81 16.65
N ILE A 158 -20.83 18.88 17.44
CA ILE A 158 -19.54 18.26 17.15
C ILE A 158 -19.15 17.35 18.32
N GLY A 159 -18.91 16.08 18.02
CA GLY A 159 -18.55 15.08 19.03
C GLY A 159 -19.08 13.69 18.71
N ASP A 160 -19.21 12.86 19.75
CA ASP A 160 -19.66 11.48 19.62
C ASP A 160 -21.20 11.39 19.66
N CYS A 161 -21.80 11.26 18.48
CA CYS A 161 -23.26 11.38 18.29
C CYS A 161 -23.86 10.11 17.66
N ILE A 162 -25.15 9.92 17.88
CA ILE A 162 -26.00 8.93 17.19
C ILE A 162 -27.05 9.71 16.38
N LEU A 163 -27.18 9.41 15.09
CA LEU A 163 -28.27 9.91 14.26
C LEU A 163 -29.49 8.99 14.42
N ASP A 164 -30.60 9.54 14.89
CA ASP A 164 -31.89 8.85 14.93
C ASP A 164 -32.72 9.21 13.70
N ALA A 165 -32.79 8.26 12.77
CA ALA A 165 -33.82 8.23 11.75
C ALA A 165 -35.12 7.67 12.34
N ILE A 166 -36.23 7.77 11.62
CA ILE A 166 -37.55 7.30 12.10
C ILE A 166 -37.56 5.80 12.40
N ASP A 167 -36.78 5.00 11.66
CA ASP A 167 -36.82 3.55 11.68
C ASP A 167 -35.54 2.86 12.16
N CYS A 168 -34.44 3.59 12.35
CA CYS A 168 -33.17 3.07 12.84
C CYS A 168 -32.22 4.15 13.38
N SER A 169 -31.13 3.72 14.02
CA SER A 169 -30.08 4.61 14.52
C SER A 169 -28.72 4.35 13.86
N ILE A 170 -28.00 5.42 13.49
CA ILE A 170 -26.71 5.36 12.78
C ILE A 170 -25.64 6.07 13.62
N SER A 171 -24.43 5.54 13.64
CA SER A 171 -23.26 6.24 14.19
C SER A 171 -22.01 5.93 13.38
N ALA A 172 -20.89 6.58 13.72
CA ALA A 172 -19.65 6.49 12.97
C ALA A 172 -18.47 6.09 13.85
N GLU A 173 -17.57 5.30 13.26
CA GLU A 173 -16.26 4.91 13.77
C GLU A 173 -15.24 5.23 12.66
N THR A 174 -14.00 5.59 12.98
CA THR A 174 -13.01 5.95 11.95
C THR A 174 -11.77 5.08 12.02
N CYS A 175 -11.56 4.26 10.99
CA CYS A 175 -10.30 3.55 10.71
C CYS A 175 -9.71 2.85 11.95
N GLU A 176 -8.59 3.37 12.48
CA GLU A 176 -7.86 2.88 13.66
C GLU A 176 -8.75 2.59 14.88
N GLU A 177 -9.85 3.34 15.06
CA GLU A 177 -10.78 3.18 16.19
C GLU A 177 -11.29 1.73 16.33
N LEU A 178 -11.53 1.03 15.22
CA LEU A 178 -11.91 -0.39 15.19
C LEU A 178 -10.90 -1.30 15.88
N PHE A 179 -9.61 -1.02 15.70
CA PHE A 179 -8.51 -1.89 16.12
C PHE A 179 -8.07 -1.63 17.56
N THR A 180 -8.61 -0.57 18.19
CA THR A 180 -8.28 -0.25 19.58
C THR A 180 -8.95 -1.22 20.56
N PRO A 181 -8.36 -1.50 21.74
CA PRO A 181 -8.97 -2.42 22.71
C PRO A 181 -10.34 -1.99 23.24
N GLN A 182 -10.63 -0.69 23.21
CA GLN A 182 -11.91 -0.10 23.63
C GLN A 182 -12.50 0.67 22.45
N SER A 183 -12.81 -0.06 21.37
CA SER A 183 -13.37 0.48 20.14
C SER A 183 -14.75 1.13 20.38
N PRO A 184 -15.05 2.26 19.71
CA PRO A 184 -16.34 2.95 19.83
C PRO A 184 -17.57 2.10 19.53
N HIS A 185 -17.53 1.19 18.54
CA HIS A 185 -18.69 0.36 18.18
C HIS A 185 -19.27 -0.45 19.36
N GLY A 186 -18.43 -0.85 20.32
CA GLY A 186 -18.88 -1.57 21.52
C GLY A 186 -19.90 -0.75 22.32
N ALA A 187 -19.55 0.48 22.66
CA ALA A 187 -20.41 1.39 23.41
C ALA A 187 -21.57 1.94 22.56
N LEU A 188 -21.30 2.33 21.31
CA LEU A 188 -22.31 2.87 20.39
C LEU A 188 -23.46 1.89 20.13
N THR A 189 -23.15 0.61 19.90
CA THR A 189 -24.19 -0.40 19.68
C THR A 189 -24.98 -0.69 20.96
N LEU A 190 -24.34 -0.66 22.13
CA LEU A 190 -25.03 -0.80 23.43
C LEU A 190 -25.93 0.41 23.71
N ALA A 191 -25.54 1.60 23.25
CA ALA A 191 -26.37 2.81 23.24
C ALA A 191 -27.48 2.78 22.17
N GLY A 192 -27.59 1.70 21.39
CA GLY A 192 -28.68 1.46 20.45
C GLY A 192 -28.40 1.84 19.00
N ALA A 193 -27.16 2.15 18.60
CA ALA A 193 -26.83 2.31 17.18
C ALA A 193 -27.02 0.98 16.43
N ASP A 194 -27.87 0.96 15.40
CA ASP A 194 -28.14 -0.20 14.55
C ASP A 194 -27.09 -0.36 13.46
N ILE A 195 -26.60 0.77 12.95
CA ILE A 195 -25.63 0.86 11.85
C ILE A 195 -24.40 1.62 12.32
N ILE A 196 -23.22 1.04 12.07
CA ILE A 196 -21.92 1.70 12.27
C ILE A 196 -21.27 1.93 10.89
N CYS A 197 -21.03 3.20 10.57
CA CYS A 197 -20.24 3.61 9.41
C CYS A 197 -18.76 3.67 9.82
N ASN A 198 -17.91 2.84 9.21
CA ASN A 198 -16.47 2.91 9.36
C ASN A 198 -15.82 3.44 8.09
N SER A 199 -15.08 4.53 8.27
CA SER A 199 -14.36 5.17 7.17
C SER A 199 -12.87 5.06 7.38
N SER A 200 -12.22 4.53 6.35
CA SER A 200 -10.81 4.16 6.40
C SER A 200 -10.00 4.77 5.27
N GLY A 201 -8.74 5.04 5.57
CA GLY A 201 -7.64 5.19 4.62
C GLY A 201 -6.58 4.12 4.90
N SER A 202 -6.96 2.84 4.79
CA SER A 202 -6.06 1.73 5.07
C SER A 202 -5.30 1.28 3.81
N HIS A 203 -3.98 1.43 3.83
CA HIS A 203 -3.11 0.96 2.76
C HIS A 203 -2.96 -0.57 2.73
N HIS A 204 -2.60 -1.07 1.55
CA HIS A 204 -2.22 -2.45 1.30
C HIS A 204 -0.99 -2.84 2.11
N GLU A 205 -1.06 -4.01 2.72
CA GLU A 205 0.07 -4.75 3.25
C GLU A 205 -0.17 -6.20 2.84
N LEU A 206 0.85 -6.84 2.29
CA LEU A 206 0.74 -8.18 1.72
C LEU A 206 0.20 -9.16 2.77
N ARG A 207 -0.89 -9.88 2.45
CA ARG A 207 -1.61 -10.84 3.32
C ARG A 207 -2.41 -10.23 4.48
N LYS A 208 -2.52 -8.91 4.61
CA LYS A 208 -3.19 -8.26 5.76
C LYS A 208 -4.71 -8.29 5.69
N LEU A 209 -5.31 -8.37 4.49
CA LEU A 209 -6.77 -8.19 4.33
C LEU A 209 -7.59 -9.12 5.23
N ASN A 210 -7.24 -10.41 5.29
CA ASN A 210 -7.97 -11.39 6.11
C ASN A 210 -8.02 -10.99 7.59
N THR A 211 -6.91 -10.50 8.16
CA THR A 211 -6.87 -10.01 9.55
C THR A 211 -7.83 -8.84 9.75
N ARG A 212 -7.83 -7.88 8.81
CA ARG A 212 -8.73 -6.71 8.85
C ARG A 212 -10.19 -7.15 8.86
N ILE A 213 -10.58 -8.03 7.95
CA ILE A 213 -11.98 -8.46 7.83
C ILE A 213 -12.42 -9.33 9.00
N ASN A 214 -11.54 -10.17 9.55
CA ASN A 214 -11.88 -10.98 10.72
C ASN A 214 -12.21 -10.12 11.94
N LEU A 215 -11.53 -8.99 12.14
CA LEU A 215 -11.85 -8.06 13.23
C LEU A 215 -13.20 -7.37 13.02
N ILE A 216 -13.55 -6.98 11.79
CA ILE A 216 -14.88 -6.40 11.51
C ILE A 216 -16.00 -7.44 11.71
N LYS A 217 -15.75 -8.69 11.27
CA LYS A 217 -16.67 -9.80 11.51
C LYS A 217 -16.85 -10.07 13.00
N GLU A 218 -15.78 -10.05 13.78
CA GLU A 218 -15.85 -10.23 15.24
C GLU A 218 -16.63 -9.10 15.91
N ALA A 219 -16.37 -7.85 15.54
CA ALA A 219 -17.08 -6.68 16.07
C ALA A 219 -18.60 -6.82 15.91
N THR A 220 -19.05 -7.18 14.70
CA THR A 220 -20.49 -7.36 14.42
C THR A 220 -21.06 -8.67 14.96
N ALA A 221 -20.29 -9.76 15.02
CA ALA A 221 -20.73 -11.01 15.63
C ALA A 221 -20.93 -10.84 17.15
N LYS A 222 -20.05 -10.07 17.80
CA LYS A 222 -20.12 -9.81 19.24
C LYS A 222 -21.21 -8.80 19.61
N CYS A 223 -21.34 -7.71 18.85
CA CYS A 223 -22.23 -6.62 19.19
C CYS A 223 -23.60 -6.68 18.50
N GLY A 224 -23.73 -7.42 17.40
CA GLY A 224 -24.84 -7.31 16.46
C GLY A 224 -24.87 -5.96 15.75
N GLY A 225 -25.61 -5.87 14.65
CA GLY A 225 -25.75 -4.64 13.86
C GLY A 225 -25.20 -4.75 12.44
N VAL A 226 -25.39 -3.66 11.72
CA VAL A 226 -24.86 -3.44 10.37
C VAL A 226 -23.57 -2.64 10.47
N TYR A 227 -22.54 -3.07 9.76
CA TYR A 227 -21.26 -2.38 9.70
C TYR A 227 -20.90 -2.12 8.24
N LEU A 228 -20.76 -0.83 7.92
CA LEU A 228 -20.35 -0.34 6.61
C LEU A 228 -18.88 0.00 6.68
N TYR A 229 -18.04 -0.63 5.87
CA TYR A 229 -16.62 -0.35 5.79
C TYR A 229 -16.31 0.30 4.46
N ALA A 230 -15.94 1.58 4.48
CA ALA A 230 -15.47 2.34 3.33
C ALA A 230 -13.95 2.49 3.40
N ASN A 231 -13.28 2.39 2.25
CA ASN A 231 -11.84 2.56 2.20
C ASN A 231 -11.40 3.24 0.91
N GLN A 232 -10.36 4.07 0.98
CA GLN A 232 -9.74 4.63 -0.23
C GLN A 232 -9.18 3.50 -1.13
N GLN A 233 -9.12 3.75 -2.43
CA GLN A 233 -8.55 2.82 -3.40
C GLN A 233 -7.50 3.53 -4.27
N GLY A 234 -6.40 2.87 -4.61
CA GLY A 234 -5.41 3.44 -5.53
C GLY A 234 -4.24 4.13 -4.84
N CYS A 235 -3.40 4.79 -5.64
CA CYS A 235 -2.34 5.69 -5.18
C CYS A 235 -2.85 7.14 -5.09
N ASP A 236 -2.71 7.78 -3.93
CA ASP A 236 -3.12 9.17 -3.72
C ASP A 236 -1.99 10.20 -3.80
N GLY A 237 -0.79 9.78 -4.20
CA GLY A 237 0.36 10.67 -4.41
C GLY A 237 1.64 10.26 -3.68
N ASP A 238 1.68 9.09 -3.05
CA ASP A 238 2.88 8.57 -2.42
C ASP A 238 3.14 7.07 -2.71
N ARG A 239 3.98 6.45 -1.89
CA ARG A 239 4.38 5.05 -2.03
C ARG A 239 3.33 4.02 -1.61
N LEU A 240 2.23 4.47 -1.01
CA LEU A 240 1.16 3.61 -0.53
C LEU A 240 0.15 3.37 -1.66
N TYR A 241 -0.43 2.19 -1.63
CA TYR A 241 -1.62 1.88 -2.40
C TYR A 241 -2.71 1.52 -1.41
N TYR A 242 -3.85 2.20 -1.47
CA TYR A 242 -5.01 1.88 -0.67
C TYR A 242 -5.80 0.77 -1.37
N ASP A 243 -6.06 -0.32 -0.64
CA ASP A 243 -6.56 -1.57 -1.22
C ASP A 243 -8.08 -1.70 -1.21
N GLY A 244 -8.80 -0.57 -1.13
CA GLY A 244 -10.25 -0.53 -1.24
C GLY A 244 -10.93 -1.58 -0.36
N CYS A 245 -11.62 -2.53 -1.01
CA CYS A 245 -12.34 -3.62 -0.39
C CYS A 245 -13.45 -3.12 0.55
N ALA A 246 -14.26 -2.17 0.06
CA ALA A 246 -15.44 -1.72 0.78
C ALA A 246 -16.40 -2.90 1.09
N MET A 247 -16.95 -2.96 2.29
CA MET A 247 -17.73 -4.12 2.75
C MET A 247 -18.98 -3.74 3.54
N ILE A 248 -19.98 -4.60 3.47
CA ILE A 248 -21.18 -4.52 4.32
C ILE A 248 -21.33 -5.85 5.05
N ILE A 249 -21.29 -5.79 6.39
CA ILE A 249 -21.33 -6.95 7.27
C ILE A 249 -22.50 -6.78 8.24
N VAL A 250 -23.30 -7.84 8.40
CA VAL A 250 -24.48 -7.87 9.28
C VAL A 250 -24.33 -9.05 10.23
N ASN A 251 -24.26 -8.78 11.54
CA ASN A 251 -24.19 -9.81 12.59
C ASN A 251 -23.09 -10.88 12.33
N GLY A 252 -21.89 -10.46 11.91
CA GLY A 252 -20.77 -11.36 11.60
C GLY A 252 -20.77 -11.95 10.18
N THR A 253 -21.82 -11.70 9.39
CA THR A 253 -22.00 -12.25 8.03
C THR A 253 -21.73 -11.19 6.98
N ILE A 254 -20.84 -11.50 6.03
CA ILE A 254 -20.55 -10.62 4.89
C ILE A 254 -21.74 -10.67 3.92
N ARG A 255 -22.27 -9.50 3.56
CA ARG A 255 -23.37 -9.34 2.61
C ARG A 255 -22.92 -8.69 1.31
N ALA A 256 -21.97 -7.76 1.38
CA ALA A 256 -21.36 -7.13 0.20
C ALA A 256 -19.85 -6.96 0.38
N GLN A 257 -19.13 -7.05 -0.73
CA GLN A 257 -17.67 -6.92 -0.80
C GLN A 257 -17.31 -6.30 -2.16
N GLY A 258 -16.55 -5.21 -2.14
CA GLY A 258 -15.92 -4.58 -3.29
C GLY A 258 -14.55 -5.19 -3.62
N SER A 259 -13.90 -4.62 -4.63
CA SER A 259 -12.61 -5.08 -5.14
C SER A 259 -11.47 -4.67 -4.20
N GLN A 260 -10.44 -5.52 -4.08
CA GLN A 260 -9.21 -5.16 -3.36
C GLN A 260 -8.28 -4.31 -4.24
N PHE A 261 -8.27 -4.59 -5.55
CA PHE A 261 -7.47 -3.87 -6.53
C PHE A 261 -8.34 -3.59 -7.75
N SER A 262 -8.44 -2.33 -8.16
CA SER A 262 -9.25 -1.94 -9.32
C SER A 262 -8.74 -0.62 -9.91
N LEU A 263 -9.03 -0.42 -11.20
CA LEU A 263 -8.79 0.83 -11.92
C LEU A 263 -10.04 1.73 -11.97
N ASN A 264 -11.12 1.33 -11.28
CA ASN A 264 -12.32 2.14 -11.19
C ASN A 264 -12.07 3.35 -10.27
N GLU A 265 -12.46 4.53 -10.74
CA GLU A 265 -12.38 5.77 -9.95
C GLU A 265 -13.38 5.77 -8.80
N VAL A 266 -14.52 5.10 -8.99
CA VAL A 266 -15.63 4.98 -8.04
C VAL A 266 -16.14 3.54 -8.07
N GLU A 267 -16.14 2.88 -6.92
CA GLU A 267 -16.79 1.57 -6.73
C GLU A 267 -17.77 1.69 -5.56
N VAL A 268 -19.06 1.41 -5.80
CA VAL A 268 -20.11 1.42 -4.78
C VAL A 268 -20.66 0.02 -4.60
N VAL A 269 -20.74 -0.43 -3.34
CA VAL A 269 -21.42 -1.67 -2.98
C VAL A 269 -22.66 -1.36 -2.14
N THR A 270 -23.76 -2.04 -2.45
CA THR A 270 -25.04 -1.91 -1.76
C THR A 270 -25.48 -3.21 -1.12
N CYS A 271 -26.27 -3.07 -0.06
CA CYS A 271 -26.87 -4.21 0.64
C CYS A 271 -28.26 -3.82 1.15
N THR A 272 -29.24 -4.70 0.90
CA THR A 272 -30.55 -4.61 1.52
C THR A 272 -30.54 -5.45 2.80
N VAL A 273 -30.89 -4.84 3.92
CA VAL A 273 -30.81 -5.44 5.27
C VAL A 273 -32.19 -5.43 5.93
N ASP A 274 -32.56 -6.51 6.62
CA ASP A 274 -33.71 -6.52 7.52
C ASP A 274 -33.28 -6.10 8.93
N LEU A 275 -33.74 -4.95 9.40
CA LEU A 275 -33.42 -4.45 10.74
C LEU A 275 -33.98 -5.37 11.85
N GLU A 276 -35.05 -6.11 11.56
CA GLU A 276 -35.59 -7.10 12.51
C GLU A 276 -34.56 -8.22 12.80
N GLU A 277 -33.69 -8.57 11.84
CA GLU A 277 -32.58 -9.52 12.05
C GLU A 277 -31.57 -8.97 13.07
N VAL A 278 -31.26 -7.66 13.02
CA VAL A 278 -30.35 -7.00 13.96
C VAL A 278 -30.94 -6.97 15.38
N TRP A 279 -32.21 -6.57 15.51
CA TRP A 279 -32.86 -6.48 16.81
C TRP A 279 -33.06 -7.86 17.44
N ALA A 280 -33.47 -8.85 16.65
CA ALA A 280 -33.56 -10.24 17.10
C ALA A 280 -32.20 -10.79 17.56
N TYR A 281 -31.12 -10.51 16.82
CA TYR A 281 -29.76 -10.91 17.19
C TYR A 281 -29.31 -10.31 18.53
N ARG A 282 -29.76 -9.10 18.86
CA ARG A 282 -29.41 -8.37 20.09
C ARG A 282 -30.28 -8.72 21.29
N ALA A 283 -31.24 -9.64 21.19
CA ALA A 283 -32.23 -9.94 22.24
C ALA A 283 -31.68 -10.58 23.53
N SER A 284 -30.37 -10.82 23.62
CA SER A 284 -29.74 -11.43 24.81
C SER A 284 -29.86 -10.53 26.06
N PRO A 285 -30.38 -11.03 27.19
CA PRO A 285 -30.45 -10.26 28.43
C PRO A 285 -29.10 -9.78 28.98
N SER A 286 -28.03 -10.55 28.77
CA SER A 286 -26.68 -10.19 29.23
C SER A 286 -26.12 -8.96 28.51
N ARG A 287 -26.55 -8.74 27.27
CA ARG A 287 -26.28 -7.49 26.54
C ARG A 287 -27.05 -6.33 27.16
N GLY A 288 -28.34 -6.52 27.44
CA GLY A 288 -29.19 -5.50 28.05
C GLY A 288 -28.63 -4.99 29.38
N LEU A 289 -28.12 -5.87 30.24
CA LEU A 289 -27.47 -5.49 31.50
C LEU A 289 -26.21 -4.62 31.31
N GLN A 290 -25.45 -4.84 30.24
CA GLN A 290 -24.30 -4.00 29.91
C GLN A 290 -24.74 -2.63 29.39
N ALA A 291 -25.80 -2.57 28.58
CA ALA A 291 -26.35 -1.32 28.04
C ALA A 291 -26.80 -0.35 29.14
N LEU A 292 -27.28 -0.87 30.29
CA LEU A 292 -27.64 -0.04 31.46
C LEU A 292 -26.46 0.75 32.06
N ASN A 293 -25.23 0.32 31.81
CA ASN A 293 -24.02 0.95 32.36
C ASN A 293 -23.32 1.89 31.37
N ILE A 294 -23.85 2.05 30.15
CA ILE A 294 -23.27 2.93 29.13
C ILE A 294 -23.76 4.37 29.38
N PRO A 295 -22.86 5.38 29.35
CA PRO A 295 -23.28 6.77 29.47
C PRO A 295 -24.20 7.17 28.30
N PRO A 296 -25.12 8.12 28.52
CA PRO A 296 -26.00 8.57 27.45
C PRO A 296 -25.18 9.25 26.34
N TYR A 297 -25.45 8.87 25.09
CA TYR A 297 -24.93 9.52 23.90
C TYR A 297 -25.85 10.66 23.47
N HIS A 298 -25.30 11.71 22.85
CA HIS A 298 -26.10 12.71 22.17
C HIS A 298 -26.79 12.07 20.96
N ARG A 299 -28.10 12.32 20.82
CA ARG A 299 -28.93 11.75 19.75
C ARG A 299 -29.52 12.88 18.92
N GLU A 300 -29.02 13.03 17.71
CA GLU A 300 -29.51 14.00 16.73
C GLU A 300 -30.64 13.35 15.95
N LYS A 301 -31.80 14.01 15.86
CA LYS A 301 -33.00 13.41 15.27
C LYS A 301 -33.26 13.98 13.88
N VAL A 302 -33.53 13.10 12.92
CA VAL A 302 -33.90 13.50 11.56
C VAL A 302 -35.24 12.87 11.18
N ASP A 303 -36.11 13.68 10.56
CA ASP A 303 -37.40 13.22 10.03
C ASP A 303 -37.20 12.53 8.67
N TYR A 304 -36.52 11.38 8.70
CA TYR A 304 -36.14 10.62 7.52
C TYR A 304 -36.23 9.12 7.78
N ARG A 305 -36.62 8.35 6.76
CA ARG A 305 -36.71 6.88 6.80
C ARG A 305 -35.68 6.29 5.86
N LEU A 306 -34.95 5.28 6.34
CA LEU A 306 -34.08 4.49 5.48
C LEU A 306 -34.86 3.39 4.75
N SER A 307 -35.96 2.92 5.33
CA SER A 307 -36.90 2.05 4.63
C SER A 307 -37.74 2.87 3.62
N PRO A 308 -38.16 2.28 2.49
CA PRO A 308 -39.10 2.92 1.58
C PRO A 308 -40.37 3.39 2.33
N SER A 309 -40.87 4.58 2.00
CA SER A 309 -41.94 5.29 2.74
C SER A 309 -43.26 4.54 2.81
N ASP A 310 -43.48 3.59 1.90
CA ASP A 310 -44.69 2.80 1.86
C ASP A 310 -44.45 1.53 2.67
N ASN A 311 -45.12 1.40 3.82
CA ASN A 311 -45.26 0.16 4.60
C ASN A 311 -45.86 -1.02 3.79
N ALA A 312 -45.91 -0.94 2.46
CA ALA A 312 -46.22 -2.02 1.55
C ALA A 312 -45.07 -3.03 1.58
N PHE A 313 -45.31 -4.16 2.23
CA PHE A 313 -44.45 -5.32 2.11
C PHE A 313 -44.32 -5.70 0.64
N ASP A 314 -43.17 -5.39 0.03
CA ASP A 314 -42.85 -5.78 -1.33
C ASP A 314 -42.35 -7.24 -1.35
N ARG A 315 -43.09 -8.10 -2.02
CA ARG A 315 -42.73 -9.51 -2.18
C ARG A 315 -41.57 -9.74 -3.14
N ASP A 316 -41.01 -8.73 -3.78
CA ASP A 316 -39.86 -8.88 -4.66
C ASP A 316 -38.56 -8.38 -4.01
N ILE A 317 -38.65 -7.54 -2.97
CA ILE A 317 -37.48 -7.09 -2.20
C ILE A 317 -37.10 -8.13 -1.14
N ARG A 318 -35.82 -8.49 -1.09
CA ARG A 318 -35.26 -9.45 -0.12
C ARG A 318 -33.97 -8.91 0.49
N PRO A 319 -33.64 -9.34 1.72
CA PRO A 319 -32.30 -9.12 2.26
C PRO A 319 -31.25 -9.71 1.32
N SER A 320 -30.14 -8.99 1.13
CA SER A 320 -29.03 -9.45 0.30
C SER A 320 -28.48 -10.77 0.85
N PRO A 321 -28.16 -11.76 -0.01
CA PRO A 321 -27.69 -13.06 0.43
C PRO A 321 -26.34 -12.95 1.15
N ALA A 322 -26.09 -13.88 2.07
CA ALA A 322 -24.76 -14.05 2.64
C ALA A 322 -23.77 -14.48 1.55
N ARG A 323 -22.52 -14.04 1.67
CA ARG A 323 -21.43 -14.48 0.78
C ARG A 323 -20.16 -14.81 1.56
N PRO A 324 -19.32 -15.73 1.06
CA PRO A 324 -18.00 -15.95 1.64
C PRO A 324 -17.07 -14.76 1.36
N LEU A 325 -16.07 -14.60 2.21
CA LEU A 325 -14.95 -13.70 1.97
C LEU A 325 -14.15 -14.20 0.76
N VAL A 326 -13.90 -13.33 -0.21
CA VAL A 326 -12.99 -13.60 -1.32
C VAL A 326 -11.68 -12.85 -1.07
N THR A 327 -10.56 -13.57 -1.07
CA THR A 327 -9.21 -12.98 -0.95
C THR A 327 -8.33 -13.45 -2.10
N HIS A 328 -7.31 -12.66 -2.42
CA HIS A 328 -6.27 -13.07 -3.35
C HIS A 328 -5.23 -13.96 -2.66
N VAL A 329 -4.63 -14.88 -3.42
CA VAL A 329 -3.38 -15.53 -3.00
C VAL A 329 -2.23 -14.50 -3.04
N PRO A 330 -1.16 -14.65 -2.25
CA PRO A 330 -0.10 -13.63 -2.16
C PRO A 330 0.53 -13.25 -3.51
N GLU A 331 0.70 -14.23 -4.39
CA GLU A 331 1.23 -14.03 -5.74
C GLU A 331 0.29 -13.16 -6.58
N SER A 332 -1.03 -13.32 -6.41
CA SER A 332 -2.04 -12.48 -7.05
C SER A 332 -2.11 -11.09 -6.42
N GLU A 333 -1.89 -10.94 -5.11
CA GLU A 333 -1.76 -9.61 -4.48
C GLU A 333 -0.56 -8.85 -5.05
N ILE A 334 0.58 -9.54 -5.23
CA ILE A 334 1.78 -8.98 -5.86
C ILE A 334 1.51 -8.63 -7.33
N ALA A 335 0.75 -9.46 -8.06
CA ALA A 335 0.40 -9.19 -9.45
C ALA A 335 -0.50 -7.96 -9.61
N ASN A 336 -1.38 -7.67 -8.64
CA ASN A 336 -2.42 -6.66 -8.79
C ASN A 336 -2.09 -5.34 -8.09
N GLY A 337 -1.60 -5.37 -6.84
CA GLY A 337 -1.35 -4.16 -6.05
C GLY A 337 -0.31 -3.21 -6.65
N PRO A 338 0.96 -3.66 -6.81
CA PRO A 338 1.99 -2.91 -7.53
C PRO A 338 1.58 -2.50 -8.95
N ALA A 339 0.82 -3.34 -9.66
CA ALA A 339 0.37 -3.05 -11.02
C ALA A 339 -0.62 -1.88 -11.08
N CYS A 340 -1.64 -1.86 -10.22
CA CYS A 340 -2.56 -0.73 -10.10
C CYS A 340 -1.83 0.53 -9.61
N TRP A 341 -0.87 0.40 -8.70
CA TRP A 341 -0.04 1.52 -8.24
C TRP A 341 0.81 2.13 -9.37
N LEU A 342 1.43 1.29 -10.22
CA LEU A 342 2.16 1.75 -11.40
C LEU A 342 1.24 2.49 -12.39
N TRP A 343 0.02 2.00 -12.61
CA TRP A 343 -0.94 2.67 -13.50
C TRP A 343 -1.28 4.07 -13.01
N ASP A 344 -1.58 4.20 -11.71
CA ASP A 344 -1.87 5.49 -11.09
C ASP A 344 -0.69 6.44 -11.15
N TYR A 345 0.52 5.95 -10.86
CA TYR A 345 1.74 6.75 -10.99
C TYR A 345 1.93 7.25 -12.42
N LEU A 346 1.76 6.38 -13.42
CA LEU A 346 1.94 6.74 -14.83
C LEU A 346 0.92 7.78 -15.28
N ARG A 347 -0.36 7.60 -14.93
CA ARG A 347 -1.42 8.49 -15.40
C ARG A 347 -1.43 9.87 -14.72
N HIS A 348 -0.99 9.93 -13.47
CA HIS A 348 -0.92 11.17 -12.69
C HIS A 348 0.38 11.93 -12.89
N SER A 349 1.52 11.24 -13.05
CA SER A 349 2.81 11.89 -13.36
C SER A 349 2.86 12.53 -14.76
N LYS A 350 1.93 12.14 -15.65
CA LYS A 350 1.91 12.52 -17.07
C LYS A 350 3.15 12.07 -17.85
N ALA A 351 3.92 11.12 -17.32
CA ALA A 351 5.02 10.50 -18.05
C ALA A 351 4.54 9.74 -19.30
N ALA A 352 5.46 9.52 -20.24
CA ALA A 352 5.17 8.84 -21.49
C ALA A 352 5.12 7.31 -21.36
N GLY A 353 5.67 6.76 -20.27
CA GLY A 353 5.82 5.33 -20.05
C GLY A 353 6.89 5.04 -18.99
N PHE A 354 7.46 3.84 -19.06
CA PHE A 354 8.47 3.31 -18.16
C PHE A 354 9.75 2.91 -18.89
N PHE A 355 10.86 3.00 -18.17
CA PHE A 355 12.16 2.48 -18.57
C PHE A 355 12.70 1.51 -17.51
N ILE A 356 13.11 0.31 -17.93
CA ILE A 356 13.74 -0.69 -17.04
C ILE A 356 15.13 -1.07 -17.59
N PRO A 357 16.21 -0.93 -16.80
CA PRO A 357 17.45 -1.64 -17.06
C PRO A 357 17.25 -3.14 -16.78
N LEU A 358 16.95 -3.90 -17.83
CA LEU A 358 16.60 -5.32 -17.73
C LEU A 358 17.88 -6.16 -17.75
N SER A 359 18.22 -6.78 -16.61
CA SER A 359 19.51 -7.44 -16.39
C SER A 359 19.55 -8.92 -16.79
N GLY A 360 18.41 -9.55 -17.06
CA GLY A 360 18.35 -11.02 -17.22
C GLY A 360 18.34 -11.78 -15.89
N GLY A 361 18.25 -11.05 -14.77
CA GLY A 361 18.09 -11.57 -13.41
C GLY A 361 16.66 -11.46 -12.87
N LEU A 362 16.42 -12.10 -11.72
CA LEU A 362 15.08 -12.30 -11.16
C LEU A 362 14.32 -11.01 -10.86
N ASP A 363 15.00 -9.99 -10.34
CA ASP A 363 14.32 -8.81 -9.82
C ASP A 363 13.87 -7.86 -10.94
N SER A 364 14.74 -7.58 -11.92
CA SER A 364 14.36 -6.78 -13.09
C SER A 364 13.30 -7.48 -13.94
N CYS A 365 13.34 -8.82 -13.99
CA CYS A 365 12.27 -9.65 -14.55
C CYS A 365 10.95 -9.46 -13.81
N SER A 366 10.97 -9.45 -12.47
CA SER A 366 9.77 -9.21 -11.65
C SER A 366 9.17 -7.84 -11.91
N THR A 367 9.99 -6.78 -11.94
CA THR A 367 9.57 -5.43 -12.29
C THR A 367 8.92 -5.36 -13.68
N ALA A 368 9.55 -5.97 -14.71
CA ALA A 368 9.00 -6.01 -16.06
C ALA A 368 7.67 -6.79 -16.13
N THR A 369 7.58 -7.90 -15.40
CA THR A 369 6.37 -8.73 -15.31
C THR A 369 5.23 -7.97 -14.62
N LEU A 370 5.52 -7.10 -13.65
CA LEU A 370 4.51 -6.24 -13.03
C LEU A 370 3.98 -5.15 -13.96
N VAL A 371 4.84 -4.57 -14.81
CA VAL A 371 4.37 -3.65 -15.88
C VAL A 371 3.49 -4.40 -16.88
N TYR A 372 3.82 -5.65 -17.21
CA TYR A 372 2.96 -6.48 -18.04
C TYR A 372 1.63 -6.82 -17.36
N SER A 373 1.65 -7.12 -16.05
CA SER A 373 0.43 -7.32 -15.24
C SER A 373 -0.47 -6.09 -15.27
N MET A 374 0.11 -4.89 -15.10
CA MET A 374 -0.59 -3.62 -15.26
C MET A 374 -1.26 -3.52 -16.63
N CYS A 375 -0.55 -3.86 -17.72
CA CYS A 375 -1.13 -3.86 -19.07
C CYS A 375 -2.32 -4.83 -19.19
N ARG A 376 -2.25 -6.02 -18.56
CA ARG A 376 -3.36 -6.99 -18.54
C ARG A 376 -4.59 -6.41 -17.84
N ILE A 377 -4.41 -5.76 -16.69
CA ILE A 377 -5.50 -5.13 -15.93
C ILE A 377 -6.12 -3.97 -16.73
N VAL A 378 -5.29 -3.13 -17.36
CA VAL A 378 -5.75 -2.02 -18.21
C VAL A 378 -6.58 -2.53 -19.39
N VAL A 379 -6.12 -3.56 -20.10
CA VAL A 379 -6.86 -4.14 -21.23
C VAL A 379 -8.17 -4.78 -20.78
N ALA A 380 -8.20 -5.45 -19.61
CA ALA A 380 -9.44 -5.96 -19.03
C ALA A 380 -10.43 -4.82 -18.74
N ALA A 381 -9.97 -3.73 -18.12
CA ALA A 381 -10.82 -2.56 -17.85
C ALA A 381 -11.34 -1.88 -19.14
N LEU A 382 -10.56 -1.87 -20.23
CA LEU A 382 -11.03 -1.41 -21.54
C LEU A 382 -12.15 -2.30 -22.09
N GLN A 383 -12.02 -3.62 -21.95
CA GLN A 383 -13.03 -4.59 -22.39
C GLN A 383 -14.33 -4.47 -21.58
N GLU A 384 -14.22 -4.07 -20.31
CA GLU A 384 -15.34 -3.75 -19.42
C GLU A 384 -15.96 -2.37 -19.69
N GLY A 385 -15.42 -1.59 -20.63
CA GLY A 385 -15.95 -0.28 -21.01
C GLY A 385 -15.58 0.86 -20.05
N ASN A 386 -14.46 0.75 -19.34
CA ASN A 386 -14.00 1.82 -18.45
C ASN A 386 -13.49 3.04 -19.26
N GLU A 387 -14.32 4.08 -19.32
CA GLU A 387 -14.06 5.30 -20.09
C GLU A 387 -12.88 6.14 -19.57
N GLN A 388 -12.59 6.10 -18.26
CA GLN A 388 -11.43 6.82 -17.72
C GLN A 388 -10.13 6.14 -18.16
N VAL A 389 -10.06 4.81 -18.03
CA VAL A 389 -8.93 4.02 -18.51
C VAL A 389 -8.73 4.22 -20.01
N ARG A 390 -9.81 4.26 -20.80
CA ARG A 390 -9.76 4.57 -22.24
C ARG A 390 -9.07 5.91 -22.52
N LYS A 391 -9.53 7.00 -21.88
CA LYS A 391 -8.93 8.33 -22.04
C LYS A 391 -7.45 8.34 -21.67
N ASP A 392 -7.09 7.63 -20.61
CA ASP A 392 -5.69 7.54 -20.17
C ASP A 392 -4.82 6.75 -21.14
N VAL A 393 -5.31 5.63 -21.69
CA VAL A 393 -4.60 4.87 -22.74
C VAL A 393 -4.41 5.70 -24.01
N GLU A 394 -5.46 6.39 -24.47
CA GLU A 394 -5.40 7.29 -25.62
C GLU A 394 -4.37 8.41 -25.41
N ARG A 395 -4.22 8.94 -24.19
CA ARG A 395 -3.22 9.95 -23.85
C ARG A 395 -1.80 9.39 -23.77
N ILE A 396 -1.61 8.25 -23.10
CA ILE A 396 -0.27 7.70 -22.80
C ILE A 396 0.30 7.02 -24.06
N ALA A 397 -0.41 6.01 -24.55
CA ALA A 397 0.02 5.12 -25.62
C ALA A 397 -0.43 5.59 -27.00
N GLY A 398 -1.60 6.24 -27.09
CA GLY A 398 -2.18 6.71 -28.35
C GLY A 398 -1.27 7.56 -29.25
N PRO A 399 -0.32 8.39 -28.75
CA PRO A 399 0.61 9.12 -29.62
C PRO A 399 1.45 8.25 -30.56
N TYR A 400 1.68 6.98 -30.24
CA TYR A 400 2.41 6.06 -31.12
C TYR A 400 1.55 5.49 -32.26
N HIS A 401 0.24 5.75 -32.25
CA HIS A 401 -0.74 5.04 -33.06
C HIS A 401 -1.70 6.01 -33.79
N PRO A 402 -2.44 5.53 -34.80
CA PRO A 402 -3.50 6.31 -35.43
C PRO A 402 -4.59 6.72 -34.43
N LYS A 403 -5.25 7.86 -34.72
CA LYS A 403 -6.33 8.39 -33.87
C LYS A 403 -7.45 7.35 -33.67
N GLY A 404 -7.85 7.12 -32.41
CA GLY A 404 -8.90 6.17 -32.04
C GLY A 404 -8.40 4.73 -31.83
N TRP A 405 -7.09 4.51 -31.88
CA TRP A 405 -6.49 3.21 -31.56
C TRP A 405 -6.70 2.83 -30.09
N LEU A 406 -6.97 1.55 -29.86
CA LEU A 406 -6.96 0.89 -28.56
C LEU A 406 -6.17 -0.42 -28.68
N PRO A 407 -5.42 -0.82 -27.64
CA PRO A 407 -4.64 -2.05 -27.67
C PRO A 407 -5.54 -3.29 -27.77
N LYS A 408 -5.18 -4.23 -28.63
CA LYS A 408 -5.88 -5.52 -28.76
C LYS A 408 -5.62 -6.44 -27.57
N ASP A 409 -4.42 -6.35 -26.99
CA ASP A 409 -3.93 -7.19 -25.92
C ASP A 409 -2.87 -6.46 -25.07
N ALA A 410 -2.45 -7.11 -23.98
CA ALA A 410 -1.48 -6.55 -23.06
C ALA A 410 -0.10 -6.36 -23.68
N GLN A 411 0.30 -7.17 -24.67
CA GLN A 411 1.61 -7.04 -25.34
C GLN A 411 1.66 -5.75 -26.17
N GLU A 412 0.60 -5.45 -26.93
CA GLU A 412 0.53 -4.24 -27.75
C GLU A 412 0.55 -2.96 -26.90
N LEU A 413 -0.16 -2.97 -25.77
CA LEU A 413 -0.09 -1.87 -24.81
C LEU A 413 1.31 -1.75 -24.20
N CYS A 414 1.89 -2.86 -23.74
CA CYS A 414 3.22 -2.90 -23.14
C CYS A 414 4.28 -2.34 -24.08
N GLY A 415 4.27 -2.70 -25.37
CA GLY A 415 5.21 -2.16 -26.36
C GLY A 415 5.11 -0.65 -26.58
N SER A 416 3.95 -0.07 -26.28
CA SER A 416 3.74 1.37 -26.37
C SER A 416 4.25 2.13 -25.15
N ILE A 417 4.30 1.49 -23.97
CA ILE A 417 4.55 2.18 -22.70
C ILE A 417 5.77 1.68 -21.94
N LEU A 418 6.34 0.53 -22.29
CA LEU A 418 7.53 -0.02 -21.65
C LEU A 418 8.68 -0.07 -22.64
N SER A 419 9.78 0.58 -22.26
CA SER A 419 11.08 0.42 -22.90
C SER A 419 12.04 -0.29 -21.93
N THR A 420 12.83 -1.22 -22.44
CA THR A 420 13.79 -2.00 -21.66
C THR A 420 15.16 -1.93 -22.30
N ALA A 421 16.22 -1.96 -21.48
CA ALA A 421 17.58 -2.02 -22.00
C ALA A 421 18.42 -3.04 -21.25
N TYR A 422 19.11 -3.91 -21.98
CA TYR A 422 20.21 -4.71 -21.45
C TYR A 422 21.51 -3.92 -21.62
N LEU A 423 22.27 -3.74 -20.52
CA LEU A 423 23.44 -2.86 -20.43
C LEU A 423 24.73 -3.67 -20.15
N PRO A 424 25.22 -4.46 -21.12
CA PRO A 424 26.33 -5.37 -20.90
C PRO A 424 27.65 -4.64 -20.77
N ASN A 425 28.57 -5.26 -20.02
CA ASN A 425 29.99 -5.10 -20.23
C ASN A 425 30.50 -6.42 -20.82
N THR A 426 31.04 -6.40 -22.04
CA THR A 426 31.22 -7.60 -22.87
C THR A 426 32.20 -8.61 -22.29
N GLU A 427 33.10 -8.19 -21.41
CA GLU A 427 34.04 -9.09 -20.71
C GLU A 427 33.43 -9.79 -19.48
N GLN A 428 32.32 -9.28 -18.93
CA GLN A 428 31.73 -9.77 -17.67
C GLN A 428 30.33 -10.35 -17.86
N SER A 429 29.57 -9.86 -18.84
CA SER A 429 28.18 -10.21 -19.07
C SER A 429 28.04 -11.46 -19.94
N SER A 430 27.18 -12.41 -19.53
CA SER A 430 26.97 -13.66 -20.26
C SER A 430 26.00 -13.51 -21.44
N SER A 431 26.13 -14.38 -22.45
CA SER A 431 25.13 -14.50 -23.53
C SER A 431 23.76 -14.90 -22.98
N GLU A 432 23.74 -15.69 -21.93
CA GLU A 432 22.56 -16.27 -21.32
C GLU A 432 21.68 -15.20 -20.66
N THR A 433 22.26 -14.27 -19.88
CA THR A 433 21.48 -13.16 -19.29
C THR A 433 20.95 -12.22 -20.36
N ARG A 434 21.75 -11.94 -21.40
CA ARG A 434 21.32 -11.15 -22.56
C ARG A 434 20.13 -11.78 -23.28
N ASP A 435 20.24 -13.05 -23.63
CA ASP A 435 19.23 -13.77 -24.41
C ASP A 435 17.93 -13.95 -23.61
N ARG A 436 18.02 -14.18 -22.29
CA ARG A 436 16.85 -14.18 -21.40
C ARG A 436 16.16 -12.81 -21.38
N ALA A 437 16.91 -11.72 -21.21
CA ALA A 437 16.36 -10.37 -21.20
C ALA A 437 15.64 -10.02 -22.52
N GLN A 438 16.27 -10.35 -23.65
CA GLN A 438 15.69 -10.12 -24.98
C GLN A 438 14.39 -10.92 -25.19
N ARG A 439 14.38 -12.21 -24.86
CA ARG A 439 13.18 -13.07 -25.02
C ARG A 439 12.04 -12.64 -24.10
N LEU A 440 12.33 -12.28 -22.84
CA LEU A 440 11.31 -11.74 -21.95
C LEU A 440 10.69 -10.46 -22.53
N ALA A 441 11.52 -9.53 -23.00
CA ALA A 441 11.04 -8.28 -23.58
C ALA A 441 10.16 -8.55 -24.82
N GLN A 442 10.52 -9.53 -25.65
CA GLN A 442 9.72 -9.98 -26.79
C GLN A 442 8.37 -10.58 -26.34
N ASP A 443 8.38 -11.48 -25.35
CA ASP A 443 7.18 -12.17 -24.86
C ASP A 443 6.19 -11.22 -24.16
N ILE A 444 6.65 -10.14 -23.53
CA ILE A 444 5.77 -9.11 -22.96
C ILE A 444 5.46 -7.97 -23.94
N GLY A 445 6.11 -7.96 -25.12
CA GLY A 445 5.92 -6.95 -26.17
C GLY A 445 6.67 -5.64 -25.98
N ALA A 446 7.60 -5.53 -25.02
CA ALA A 446 8.32 -4.29 -24.70
C ALA A 446 9.29 -3.85 -25.82
N ASP A 447 9.51 -2.54 -25.93
CA ASP A 447 10.56 -1.97 -26.79
C ASP A 447 11.95 -2.23 -26.16
N HIS A 448 12.75 -3.11 -26.76
CA HIS A 448 14.02 -3.57 -26.19
C HIS A 448 15.25 -3.06 -26.95
N ILE A 449 16.28 -2.66 -26.22
CA ILE A 449 17.59 -2.30 -26.77
C ILE A 449 18.74 -2.94 -25.99
N VAL A 450 19.88 -3.05 -26.66
CA VAL A 450 21.15 -3.44 -26.04
C VAL A 450 22.11 -2.27 -26.15
N VAL A 451 22.67 -1.81 -25.03
CA VAL A 451 23.60 -0.67 -24.99
C VAL A 451 24.86 -1.07 -24.22
N PRO A 452 25.94 -1.47 -24.91
CA PRO A 452 27.21 -1.81 -24.27
C PRO A 452 27.79 -0.62 -23.49
N ILE A 453 28.29 -0.88 -22.28
CA ILE A 453 28.86 0.16 -21.40
C ILE A 453 30.39 0.20 -21.43
N ASP A 454 31.03 -0.77 -22.09
CA ASP A 454 32.49 -0.95 -22.16
C ASP A 454 33.23 0.33 -22.55
N PRO A 455 32.81 1.08 -23.60
CA PRO A 455 33.53 2.29 -24.00
C PRO A 455 33.54 3.35 -22.90
N ILE A 456 32.43 3.47 -22.16
CA ILE A 456 32.30 4.43 -21.06
C ILE A 456 33.12 3.95 -19.87
N PHE A 457 33.05 2.65 -19.54
CA PHE A 457 33.81 2.03 -18.46
C PHE A 457 35.32 2.24 -18.64
N HIS A 458 35.86 1.91 -19.80
CA HIS A 458 37.29 2.11 -20.10
C HIS A 458 37.67 3.59 -20.11
N THR A 459 36.81 4.48 -20.63
CA THR A 459 37.06 5.93 -20.56
C THR A 459 37.22 6.42 -19.12
N PHE A 460 36.38 5.96 -18.19
CA PHE A 460 36.52 6.30 -16.77
C PHE A 460 37.81 5.74 -16.15
N GLN A 461 38.19 4.50 -16.49
CA GLN A 461 39.46 3.92 -16.05
C GLN A 461 40.65 4.74 -16.55
N ASP A 462 40.67 5.09 -17.84
CA ASP A 462 41.75 5.87 -18.46
C ASP A 462 41.89 7.26 -17.83
N VAL A 463 40.77 7.93 -17.53
CA VAL A 463 40.79 9.23 -16.85
C VAL A 463 41.36 9.11 -15.44
N PHE A 464 40.98 8.06 -14.70
CA PHE A 464 41.51 7.82 -13.36
C PHE A 464 43.00 7.49 -13.38
N GLU A 465 43.43 6.63 -14.30
CA GLU A 465 44.83 6.23 -14.49
C GLU A 465 45.70 7.45 -14.82
N LYS A 466 45.27 8.29 -15.78
CA LYS A 466 45.99 9.53 -16.14
C LYS A 466 46.12 10.52 -14.98
N GLY A 467 45.17 10.54 -14.06
CA GLY A 467 45.17 11.45 -12.92
C GLY A 467 46.01 10.96 -11.72
N ASN A 468 46.31 9.66 -11.64
CA ASN A 468 46.86 9.05 -10.42
C ASN A 468 48.07 8.13 -10.66
N ASP A 469 48.47 7.88 -11.90
CA ASP A 469 49.51 6.89 -12.26
C ASP A 469 49.22 5.50 -11.66
N PHE A 470 47.93 5.16 -11.56
CA PHE A 470 47.45 3.94 -10.94
C PHE A 470 46.24 3.39 -11.69
N LYS A 471 46.35 2.14 -12.13
CA LYS A 471 45.28 1.42 -12.82
C LYS A 471 44.68 0.35 -11.90
N PRO A 472 43.42 0.50 -11.45
CA PRO A 472 42.77 -0.52 -10.63
C PRO A 472 42.55 -1.82 -11.42
N SER A 473 42.68 -2.97 -10.74
CA SER A 473 42.44 -4.30 -11.32
C SER A 473 41.40 -5.11 -10.55
N PHE A 474 40.61 -5.94 -11.26
CA PHE A 474 39.73 -6.94 -10.65
C PHE A 474 40.52 -8.03 -9.90
N SER A 475 41.78 -8.27 -10.26
CA SER A 475 42.70 -9.15 -9.55
C SER A 475 43.53 -8.43 -8.48
N GLY A 476 43.25 -7.14 -8.24
CA GLY A 476 43.96 -6.29 -7.28
C GLY A 476 43.46 -6.48 -5.85
N THR A 477 43.53 -5.42 -5.06
CA THR A 477 42.98 -5.42 -3.69
C THR A 477 41.43 -5.51 -3.71
N PRO A 478 40.80 -5.96 -2.61
CA PRO A 478 39.33 -5.96 -2.50
C PRO A 478 38.69 -4.59 -2.74
N THR A 479 39.42 -3.50 -2.45
CA THR A 479 38.97 -2.14 -2.70
C THR A 479 38.95 -1.81 -4.18
N GLU A 480 39.97 -2.21 -4.94
CA GLU A 480 40.05 -1.98 -6.38
C GLU A 480 38.94 -2.73 -7.11
N ASP A 481 38.81 -4.02 -6.82
CA ASP A 481 37.77 -4.86 -7.40
C ASP A 481 36.37 -4.30 -7.10
N LEU A 482 36.08 -3.95 -5.84
CA LEU A 482 34.81 -3.34 -5.48
C LEU A 482 34.61 -1.97 -6.16
N ALA A 483 35.65 -1.18 -6.35
CA ALA A 483 35.57 0.10 -7.05
C ALA A 483 35.20 -0.08 -8.54
N LEU A 484 35.77 -1.07 -9.21
CA LEU A 484 35.46 -1.40 -10.61
C LEU A 484 34.03 -1.93 -10.77
N GLN A 485 33.57 -2.81 -9.88
CA GLN A 485 32.18 -3.27 -9.86
C GLN A 485 31.21 -2.10 -9.65
N ASN A 486 31.49 -1.24 -8.67
CA ASN A 486 30.68 -0.05 -8.40
C ASN A 486 30.66 0.92 -9.59
N LEU A 487 31.77 1.10 -10.29
CA LEU A 487 31.84 1.98 -11.45
C LEU A 487 30.89 1.51 -12.57
N GLN A 488 30.90 0.21 -12.89
CA GLN A 488 29.97 -0.37 -13.86
C GLN A 488 28.51 -0.15 -13.44
N ALA A 489 28.19 -0.42 -12.18
CA ALA A 489 26.84 -0.25 -11.64
C ALA A 489 26.34 1.21 -11.76
N ARG A 490 27.20 2.20 -11.50
CA ARG A 490 26.86 3.63 -11.65
C ARG A 490 26.76 4.09 -13.10
N ILE A 491 27.59 3.56 -14.00
CA ILE A 491 27.48 3.86 -15.43
C ILE A 491 26.12 3.42 -15.96
N ARG A 492 25.65 2.23 -15.56
CA ARG A 492 24.31 1.73 -15.94
C ARG A 492 23.20 2.68 -15.50
N LEU A 493 23.30 3.28 -14.33
CA LEU A 493 22.36 4.30 -13.87
C LEU A 493 22.32 5.51 -14.83
N VAL A 494 23.49 6.09 -15.12
CA VAL A 494 23.60 7.28 -15.98
C VAL A 494 23.05 6.99 -17.38
N VAL A 495 23.40 5.84 -17.95
CA VAL A 495 22.87 5.41 -19.26
C VAL A 495 21.36 5.21 -19.20
N SER A 496 20.83 4.62 -18.12
CA SER A 496 19.38 4.39 -17.96
C SER A 496 18.59 5.69 -17.99
N TYR A 497 19.03 6.71 -17.26
CA TYR A 497 18.35 8.01 -17.26
C TYR A 497 18.45 8.74 -18.61
N MET A 498 19.59 8.65 -19.29
CA MET A 498 19.74 9.20 -20.64
C MET A 498 18.76 8.53 -21.63
N GLN A 499 18.63 7.20 -21.55
CA GLN A 499 17.67 6.46 -22.36
C GLN A 499 16.23 6.84 -21.98
N ALA A 500 15.87 6.83 -20.70
CA ALA A 500 14.54 7.17 -20.25
C ALA A 500 14.08 8.57 -20.70
N GLN A 501 15.01 9.54 -20.74
CA GLN A 501 14.72 10.91 -21.14
C GLN A 501 14.57 11.08 -22.65
N LEU A 502 15.32 10.31 -23.47
CA LEU A 502 15.36 10.51 -24.93
C LEU A 502 14.68 9.41 -25.74
N ARG A 503 14.34 8.27 -25.14
CA ARG A 503 13.74 7.14 -25.86
C ARG A 503 12.43 7.50 -26.55
N PRO A 504 11.50 8.28 -25.96
CA PRO A 504 10.31 8.73 -26.68
C PRO A 504 10.66 9.55 -27.93
N THR A 505 11.70 10.39 -27.88
CA THR A 505 12.21 11.15 -29.03
C THR A 505 12.80 10.23 -30.11
N VAL A 506 13.62 9.25 -29.71
CA VAL A 506 14.19 8.25 -30.63
C VAL A 506 13.10 7.43 -31.31
N ARG A 507 12.03 7.11 -30.58
CA ARG A 507 10.83 6.43 -31.09
C ARG A 507 9.86 7.36 -31.81
N GLN A 508 10.23 8.63 -32.02
CA GLN A 508 9.45 9.63 -32.75
C GLN A 508 8.03 9.84 -32.18
N ARG A 509 7.87 9.76 -30.85
CA ARG A 509 6.59 10.03 -30.19
C ARG A 509 6.16 11.48 -30.43
N PRO A 510 4.99 11.74 -31.03
CA PRO A 510 4.44 13.09 -31.13
C PRO A 510 4.31 13.75 -29.76
N GLY A 511 4.80 14.99 -29.64
CA GLY A 511 4.84 15.72 -28.36
C GLY A 511 5.98 15.31 -27.41
N GLY A 512 6.83 14.34 -27.79
CA GLY A 512 7.97 13.91 -26.99
C GLY A 512 7.56 13.28 -25.66
N GLY A 513 8.27 13.61 -24.58
CA GLY A 513 8.04 13.12 -23.22
C GLY A 513 9.22 12.33 -22.65
N GLY A 514 9.18 12.05 -21.36
CA GLY A 514 10.16 11.22 -20.66
C GLY A 514 9.52 9.97 -20.07
N LEU A 515 10.33 8.94 -19.85
CA LEU A 515 9.94 7.69 -19.20
C LEU A 515 10.33 7.73 -17.71
N LEU A 516 9.51 7.13 -16.85
CA LEU A 516 9.87 6.89 -15.45
C LEU A 516 10.85 5.71 -15.38
N VAL A 517 12.01 5.91 -14.79
CA VAL A 517 12.97 4.83 -14.52
C VAL A 517 12.45 4.00 -13.36
N LEU A 518 12.33 2.68 -13.57
CA LEU A 518 11.90 1.75 -12.53
C LEU A 518 13.11 1.05 -11.90
N GLY A 519 13.18 1.12 -10.57
CA GLY A 519 14.16 0.38 -9.77
C GLY A 519 13.77 -1.09 -9.63
N SER A 520 14.74 -1.93 -9.27
CA SER A 520 14.51 -3.37 -9.07
C SER A 520 15.25 -3.93 -7.85
N GLY A 521 15.59 -3.11 -6.85
CA GLY A 521 16.08 -3.65 -5.58
C GLY A 521 14.92 -4.25 -4.80
N ASN A 522 15.07 -5.44 -4.22
CA ASN A 522 14.05 -6.05 -3.36
C ASN A 522 14.24 -5.67 -1.87
N VAL A 523 13.27 -6.01 -1.03
CA VAL A 523 13.26 -5.59 0.39
C VAL A 523 14.42 -6.17 1.20
N ASP A 524 14.87 -7.38 0.87
CA ASP A 524 15.89 -8.11 1.63
C ASP A 524 17.29 -7.53 1.34
N GLU A 525 17.58 -7.23 0.07
CA GLU A 525 18.78 -6.50 -0.36
C GLU A 525 18.83 -5.08 0.21
N CYS A 526 17.70 -4.37 0.19
CA CYS A 526 17.59 -3.04 0.79
C CYS A 526 17.87 -3.10 2.30
N LEU A 527 17.32 -4.09 3.00
CA LEU A 527 17.54 -4.28 4.44
C LEU A 527 19.02 -4.55 4.76
N ARG A 528 19.64 -5.43 3.98
CA ARG A 528 21.06 -5.79 4.12
C ARG A 528 22.01 -4.69 3.64
N GLY A 529 21.52 -3.81 2.76
CA GLY A 529 22.27 -2.82 2.03
C GLY A 529 23.26 -3.43 1.02
N TYR A 530 22.90 -4.60 0.45
CA TYR A 530 23.66 -5.28 -0.61
C TYR A 530 23.29 -4.70 -1.98
N LEU A 531 23.81 -3.50 -2.24
CA LEU A 531 23.61 -2.71 -3.45
C LEU A 531 24.67 -1.61 -3.53
N THR A 532 24.96 -1.11 -4.72
CA THR A 532 25.87 0.02 -4.90
C THR A 532 25.09 1.32 -4.71
N LYS A 533 25.58 2.21 -3.84
CA LYS A 533 24.94 3.52 -3.68
C LYS A 533 25.00 4.30 -5.00
N TYR A 534 23.83 4.70 -5.50
CA TYR A 534 23.63 5.36 -6.80
C TYR A 534 23.94 4.47 -8.02
N ASP A 535 23.61 3.19 -7.97
CA ASP A 535 23.42 2.35 -9.16
C ASP A 535 21.94 2.30 -9.59
N CYS A 536 21.55 1.34 -10.42
CA CYS A 536 20.16 1.11 -10.85
C CYS A 536 19.18 0.68 -9.73
N SER A 537 19.63 0.50 -8.48
CA SER A 537 18.75 0.48 -7.30
C SER A 537 18.18 1.87 -7.01
N SER A 538 18.84 2.93 -7.48
CA SER A 538 18.35 4.30 -7.52
C SER A 538 17.65 4.56 -8.87
N ALA A 539 16.39 4.95 -8.79
CA ALA A 539 15.45 5.16 -9.87
C ALA A 539 14.34 6.11 -9.39
N ASP A 540 13.35 6.40 -10.24
CA ASP A 540 12.26 7.31 -9.89
C ASP A 540 11.29 6.65 -8.89
N ILE A 541 10.91 5.41 -9.18
CA ILE A 541 10.06 4.57 -8.32
C ILE A 541 10.46 3.09 -8.39
N ASN A 542 10.14 2.31 -7.37
CA ASN A 542 10.45 0.87 -7.31
C ASN A 542 9.22 0.04 -6.90
N PRO A 543 8.59 -0.71 -7.82
CA PRO A 543 7.38 -1.48 -7.50
C PRO A 543 7.63 -2.74 -6.65
N ILE A 544 8.88 -3.21 -6.55
CA ILE A 544 9.25 -4.43 -5.81
C ILE A 544 10.08 -4.17 -4.55
N GLY A 545 10.42 -2.92 -4.25
CA GLY A 545 11.32 -2.56 -3.15
C GLY A 545 10.84 -2.89 -1.75
N SER A 546 9.58 -3.29 -1.59
CA SER A 546 9.03 -3.81 -0.35
C SER A 546 8.56 -5.26 -0.45
N ILE A 547 9.01 -6.04 -1.44
CA ILE A 547 8.64 -7.46 -1.62
C ILE A 547 9.88 -8.33 -1.37
N SER A 548 9.69 -9.45 -0.67
CA SER A 548 10.76 -10.41 -0.37
C SER A 548 11.22 -11.17 -1.61
N LYS A 549 12.51 -11.53 -1.68
CA LYS A 549 13.06 -12.34 -2.79
C LYS A 549 12.34 -13.68 -2.92
N VAL A 550 11.95 -14.26 -1.78
CA VAL A 550 11.18 -15.50 -1.71
C VAL A 550 9.82 -15.33 -2.39
N ASP A 551 9.12 -14.23 -2.12
CA ASP A 551 7.83 -13.97 -2.73
C ASP A 551 7.93 -13.54 -4.19
N LEU A 552 9.01 -12.87 -4.60
CA LEU A 552 9.26 -12.60 -6.02
C LEU A 552 9.45 -13.89 -6.82
N ARG A 553 10.21 -14.87 -6.29
CA ARG A 553 10.32 -16.21 -6.91
C ARG A 553 8.95 -16.86 -7.06
N ARG A 554 8.14 -16.88 -6.00
CA ARG A 554 6.78 -17.45 -6.02
C ARG A 554 5.87 -16.74 -7.02
N PHE A 555 5.92 -15.41 -7.04
CA PHE A 555 5.17 -14.58 -7.98
C PHE A 555 5.53 -14.93 -9.43
N LEU A 556 6.82 -15.03 -9.78
CA LEU A 556 7.23 -15.37 -11.13
C LEU A 556 6.81 -16.78 -11.53
N THR A 557 6.94 -17.77 -10.64
CA THR A 557 6.44 -19.14 -10.90
C THR A 557 4.93 -19.15 -11.14
N TRP A 558 4.16 -18.41 -10.34
CA TRP A 558 2.72 -18.28 -10.53
C TRP A 558 2.38 -17.54 -11.84
N ALA A 559 3.08 -16.44 -12.13
CA ALA A 559 2.88 -15.64 -13.33
C ALA A 559 3.27 -16.40 -14.61
N ALA A 560 4.24 -17.32 -14.57
CA ALA A 560 4.61 -18.15 -15.71
C ALA A 560 3.40 -18.89 -16.28
N VAL A 561 2.55 -19.42 -15.38
CA VAL A 561 1.32 -20.13 -15.71
C VAL A 561 0.19 -19.15 -16.02
N GLU A 562 -0.11 -18.23 -15.08
CA GLU A 562 -1.29 -17.36 -15.16
C GLU A 562 -1.22 -16.32 -16.27
N PHE A 563 -0.01 -15.86 -16.60
CA PHE A 563 0.22 -14.90 -17.68
C PHE A 563 0.64 -15.59 -18.98
N LYS A 564 0.83 -16.92 -18.97
CA LYS A 564 1.31 -17.71 -20.11
C LYS A 564 2.68 -17.23 -20.60
N LEU A 565 3.59 -17.01 -19.66
CA LEU A 565 4.97 -16.56 -19.91
C LEU A 565 5.96 -17.65 -19.43
N PRO A 566 6.10 -18.78 -20.14
CA PRO A 566 6.98 -19.88 -19.72
C PRO A 566 8.45 -19.47 -19.58
N ILE A 567 8.85 -18.38 -20.26
CA ILE A 567 10.19 -17.79 -20.13
C ILE A 567 10.56 -17.44 -18.68
N LEU A 568 9.58 -17.15 -17.81
CA LEU A 568 9.81 -16.77 -16.41
C LEU A 568 10.44 -17.92 -15.60
N ASP A 569 10.22 -19.19 -15.96
CA ASP A 569 10.81 -20.33 -15.27
C ASP A 569 12.34 -20.35 -15.39
N GLU A 570 12.88 -19.84 -16.51
CA GLU A 570 14.32 -19.71 -16.70
C GLU A 570 14.94 -18.68 -15.73
N PHE A 571 14.22 -17.59 -15.42
CA PHE A 571 14.67 -16.60 -14.44
C PHE A 571 14.61 -17.13 -13.01
N VAL A 572 13.61 -17.95 -12.69
CA VAL A 572 13.49 -18.58 -11.36
C VAL A 572 14.58 -19.62 -11.14
N SER A 573 14.89 -20.41 -12.16
CA SER A 573 15.90 -21.48 -12.08
C SER A 573 17.35 -20.99 -12.18
N ALA A 574 17.58 -19.80 -12.74
CA ALA A 574 18.91 -19.23 -12.86
C ALA A 574 19.57 -18.92 -11.50
N THR A 575 20.89 -19.13 -11.44
CA THR A 575 21.71 -18.71 -10.29
C THR A 575 21.67 -17.18 -10.17
N PRO A 576 21.33 -16.63 -8.99
CA PRO A 576 21.43 -15.19 -8.74
C PRO A 576 22.87 -14.71 -8.88
N THR A 577 23.10 -13.81 -9.82
CA THR A 577 24.43 -13.25 -10.07
C THR A 577 24.35 -11.82 -10.58
N ALA A 578 25.28 -10.97 -10.16
CA ALA A 578 25.38 -9.58 -10.60
C ALA A 578 26.25 -9.40 -11.87
N GLU A 579 26.99 -10.43 -12.31
CA GLU A 579 27.90 -10.40 -13.47
C GLU A 579 28.78 -9.13 -13.53
N LEU A 580 29.33 -8.71 -12.39
CA LEU A 580 30.19 -7.50 -12.30
C LEU A 580 31.68 -7.83 -12.32
N ARG A 581 32.04 -9.10 -12.13
CA ARG A 581 33.40 -9.63 -12.25
C ARG A 581 33.53 -10.48 -13.52
N PRO A 582 34.74 -10.57 -14.12
CA PRO A 582 34.99 -11.51 -15.20
C PRO A 582 34.63 -12.93 -14.78
N ILE A 583 33.87 -13.63 -15.61
CA ILE A 583 33.54 -15.05 -15.39
C ILE A 583 34.82 -15.86 -15.63
N THR A 584 35.24 -16.65 -14.64
CA THR A 584 36.35 -17.61 -14.79
C THR A 584 35.82 -19.03 -14.65
N GLU A 585 36.57 -20.05 -15.08
CA GLU A 585 36.16 -21.46 -14.95
C GLU A 585 35.81 -21.86 -13.50
N ASP A 586 36.40 -21.18 -12.51
CA ASP A 586 36.25 -21.49 -11.08
C ASP A 586 35.39 -20.48 -10.28
N TYR A 587 34.88 -19.40 -10.90
CA TYR A 587 34.17 -18.34 -10.15
C TYR A 587 32.91 -17.82 -10.87
N VAL A 588 31.77 -18.04 -10.22
CA VAL A 588 30.49 -17.38 -10.50
C VAL A 588 30.12 -16.57 -9.28
N GLN A 589 29.80 -15.28 -9.47
CA GLN A 589 29.36 -14.41 -8.38
C GLN A 589 27.97 -14.85 -7.91
N ASP A 590 27.84 -15.30 -6.66
CA ASP A 590 26.57 -15.73 -6.04
C ASP A 590 26.23 -14.81 -4.85
N ASP A 591 25.05 -14.20 -4.89
CA ASP A 591 24.63 -13.16 -3.95
C ASP A 591 24.55 -13.67 -2.50
N GLU A 592 24.00 -14.89 -2.29
CA GLU A 592 23.83 -15.47 -0.95
C GLU A 592 25.18 -15.83 -0.31
N THR A 593 26.10 -16.34 -1.12
CA THR A 593 27.48 -16.64 -0.71
C THR A 593 28.22 -15.36 -0.34
N ASP A 594 28.14 -14.31 -1.16
CA ASP A 594 28.73 -13.00 -0.88
C ASP A 594 28.18 -12.38 0.42
N MET A 595 26.86 -12.44 0.61
CA MET A 595 26.23 -11.94 1.83
C MET A 595 26.57 -12.79 3.06
N GLY A 596 26.85 -14.08 2.86
CA GLY A 596 27.07 -15.10 3.89
C GLY A 596 25.78 -15.52 4.61
N MET A 597 24.65 -15.40 3.92
CA MET A 597 23.32 -15.74 4.42
C MET A 597 22.34 -15.88 3.26
N THR A 598 21.35 -16.75 3.43
CA THR A 598 20.30 -16.94 2.42
C THR A 598 19.27 -15.81 2.49
N TYR A 599 18.51 -15.60 1.41
CA TYR A 599 17.37 -14.68 1.40
C TYR A 599 16.30 -15.09 2.42
N ALA A 600 16.10 -16.39 2.65
CA ALA A 600 15.16 -16.88 3.67
C ALA A 600 15.60 -16.49 5.10
N GLU A 601 16.90 -16.57 5.38
CA GLU A 601 17.48 -16.07 6.64
C GLU A 601 17.31 -14.55 6.74
N LEU A 602 17.56 -13.80 5.66
CA LEU A 602 17.37 -12.34 5.62
C LEU A 602 15.94 -11.92 5.93
N SER A 603 14.94 -12.55 5.32
CA SER A 603 13.54 -12.24 5.63
C SER A 603 13.20 -12.58 7.08
N THR A 604 13.79 -13.64 7.64
CA THR A 604 13.64 -13.98 9.08
C THR A 604 14.23 -12.87 9.96
N PHE A 605 15.46 -12.43 9.69
CA PHE A 605 16.08 -11.32 10.42
C PHE A 605 15.27 -10.03 10.30
N GLY A 606 14.74 -9.73 9.11
CA GLY A 606 13.87 -8.59 8.85
C GLY A 606 12.62 -8.59 9.73
N ARG A 607 11.89 -9.71 9.77
CA ARG A 607 10.69 -9.87 10.61
C ARG A 607 11.01 -9.79 12.11
N LEU A 608 12.04 -10.51 12.57
CA LEU A 608 12.45 -10.44 13.99
C LEU A 608 12.82 -9.00 14.40
N ARG A 609 13.52 -8.28 13.52
CA ARG A 609 13.94 -6.89 13.76
C ARG A 609 12.74 -5.92 13.78
N LYS A 610 11.86 -6.00 12.78
CA LYS A 610 10.85 -4.97 12.50
C LYS A 610 9.46 -5.34 13.01
N CYS A 611 9.03 -6.59 12.85
CA CYS A 611 7.72 -7.06 13.33
C CYS A 611 7.81 -7.35 14.84
N ASP A 612 8.79 -8.15 15.26
CA ASP A 612 8.93 -8.60 16.66
C ASP A 612 9.73 -7.63 17.54
N LYS A 613 10.27 -6.57 16.94
CA LYS A 613 10.99 -5.48 17.61
C LYS A 613 12.23 -5.94 18.38
N LEU A 614 12.88 -7.01 17.92
CA LEU A 614 14.06 -7.55 18.58
C LEU A 614 15.35 -6.82 18.15
N GLY A 615 16.12 -6.36 19.15
CA GLY A 615 17.52 -5.98 18.96
C GLY A 615 18.43 -7.22 18.83
N PRO A 616 19.75 -7.05 18.62
CA PRO A 616 20.65 -8.16 18.31
C PRO A 616 20.65 -9.27 19.37
N TYR A 617 20.68 -8.93 20.65
CA TYR A 617 20.63 -9.92 21.72
C TYR A 617 19.29 -10.68 21.77
N GLY A 618 18.15 -9.97 21.66
CA GLY A 618 16.83 -10.60 21.65
C GLY A 618 16.64 -11.52 20.44
N MET A 619 17.14 -11.09 19.28
CA MET A 619 17.16 -11.88 18.04
C MET A 619 17.99 -13.14 18.19
N PHE A 620 19.19 -13.05 18.77
CA PHE A 620 20.00 -14.22 19.11
C PHE A 620 19.25 -15.16 20.04
N MET A 621 18.71 -14.68 21.16
CA MET A 621 17.98 -15.55 22.11
C MET A 621 16.79 -16.26 21.45
N ARG A 622 16.09 -15.60 20.53
CA ARG A 622 15.00 -16.20 19.76
C ARG A 622 15.51 -17.28 18.81
N LEU A 623 16.50 -16.96 17.98
CA LEU A 623 17.04 -17.87 16.97
C LEU A 623 17.79 -19.05 17.58
N SER A 624 18.36 -18.91 18.76
CA SER A 624 18.95 -20.03 19.51
C SER A 624 17.92 -21.09 19.89
N SER A 625 16.63 -20.74 19.94
CA SER A 625 15.53 -21.69 20.10
C SER A 625 14.98 -22.15 18.75
N ASP A 626 14.77 -21.23 17.80
CA ASP A 626 14.15 -21.56 16.51
C ASP A 626 15.07 -22.42 15.64
N TRP A 627 16.39 -22.14 15.65
CA TRP A 627 17.44 -22.89 14.95
C TRP A 627 18.21 -23.82 15.90
N HIS A 628 17.47 -24.57 16.71
CA HIS A 628 18.03 -25.51 17.68
C HIS A 628 18.90 -26.63 17.07
N ASP A 629 18.77 -26.85 15.77
CA ASP A 629 19.58 -27.78 14.97
C ASP A 629 20.98 -27.23 14.64
N LYS A 630 21.19 -25.91 14.77
CA LYS A 630 22.47 -25.25 14.50
C LYS A 630 23.33 -25.11 15.76
N PRO A 631 24.66 -25.19 15.65
CA PRO A 631 25.55 -24.83 16.75
C PRO A 631 25.27 -23.39 17.23
N ILE A 632 25.22 -23.20 18.54
CA ILE A 632 24.88 -21.90 19.14
C ILE A 632 25.82 -20.76 18.69
N ARG A 633 27.09 -21.09 18.45
CA ARG A 633 28.10 -20.16 17.95
C ARG A 633 27.83 -19.74 16.49
N GLU A 634 27.33 -20.64 15.65
CA GLU A 634 26.89 -20.29 14.29
C GLU A 634 25.72 -19.30 14.30
N VAL A 635 24.74 -19.52 15.18
CA VAL A 635 23.59 -18.61 15.35
C VAL A 635 24.08 -17.22 15.79
N ALA A 636 24.98 -17.16 16.77
CA ALA A 636 25.60 -15.92 17.21
C ALA A 636 26.30 -15.21 16.05
N ASP A 637 27.16 -15.91 15.30
CA ASP A 637 27.91 -15.33 14.18
C ASP A 637 27.00 -14.80 13.07
N LYS A 638 25.91 -15.51 12.75
CA LYS A 638 24.92 -15.06 11.76
C LYS A 638 24.19 -13.79 12.21
N VAL A 639 23.70 -13.74 13.46
CA VAL A 639 23.07 -12.54 14.03
C VAL A 639 24.04 -11.37 14.05
N LYS A 640 25.30 -11.66 14.41
CA LYS A 640 26.35 -10.65 14.46
C LYS A 640 26.64 -10.08 13.07
N ARG A 641 26.84 -10.96 12.09
CA ARG A 641 27.09 -10.58 10.69
C ARG A 641 25.92 -9.78 10.11
N PHE A 642 24.67 -10.22 10.27
CA PHE A 642 23.49 -9.49 9.85
C PHE A 642 23.47 -8.06 10.44
N THR A 643 23.64 -7.97 11.77
CA THR A 643 23.57 -6.68 12.47
C THR A 643 24.66 -5.72 11.99
N HIS A 644 25.90 -6.19 11.86
CA HIS A 644 27.03 -5.39 11.40
C HIS A 644 26.73 -4.75 10.04
N PHE A 645 26.32 -5.58 9.09
CA PHE A 645 26.11 -5.13 7.72
C PHE A 645 24.86 -4.27 7.53
N TYR A 646 23.77 -4.58 8.23
CA TYR A 646 22.60 -3.70 8.28
C TYR A 646 23.00 -2.29 8.75
N GLN A 647 23.87 -2.19 9.75
CA GLN A 647 24.24 -0.89 10.32
C GLN A 647 25.21 -0.09 9.44
N ILE A 648 26.31 -0.70 8.95
CA ILE A 648 27.27 0.05 8.13
C ILE A 648 26.67 0.49 6.80
N ASN A 649 25.67 -0.23 6.29
CA ASN A 649 25.00 0.11 5.04
C ASN A 649 23.71 0.94 5.23
N ARG A 650 23.29 1.26 6.45
CA ARG A 650 22.01 1.96 6.67
C ARG A 650 21.95 3.32 5.97
N HIS A 651 23.09 4.00 5.82
CA HIS A 651 23.22 5.24 5.07
C HIS A 651 22.84 5.14 3.57
N LYS A 652 22.67 3.94 3.03
CA LYS A 652 22.13 3.72 1.67
C LYS A 652 20.61 3.87 1.65
N MET A 653 19.93 3.52 2.75
CA MET A 653 18.46 3.60 2.84
C MET A 653 17.92 5.03 2.88
N THR A 654 18.74 5.99 3.27
CA THR A 654 18.34 7.41 3.32
C THR A 654 18.14 8.03 1.94
N VAL A 655 18.69 7.41 0.90
CA VAL A 655 18.58 7.85 -0.49
C VAL A 655 17.99 6.78 -1.41
N MET A 656 17.42 5.73 -0.81
CA MET A 656 16.80 4.64 -1.56
C MET A 656 15.55 5.14 -2.27
N THR A 657 15.33 4.63 -3.48
CA THR A 657 14.15 4.94 -4.28
C THR A 657 12.86 4.68 -3.52
N PRO A 658 11.86 5.60 -3.62
CA PRO A 658 10.53 5.34 -3.10
C PRO A 658 9.95 4.05 -3.67
N ALA A 659 9.59 3.13 -2.78
CA ALA A 659 9.11 1.82 -3.16
C ALA A 659 7.68 1.59 -2.70
N TYR A 660 6.88 0.94 -3.56
CA TYR A 660 5.56 0.41 -3.22
C TYR A 660 5.61 -0.30 -1.86
N HIS A 661 4.69 0.01 -0.96
CA HIS A 661 4.63 -0.65 0.34
C HIS A 661 3.88 -1.99 0.26
N ALA A 662 4.51 -3.08 0.73
CA ALA A 662 3.91 -4.42 0.76
C ALA A 662 4.23 -5.17 2.06
N GLU A 663 5.50 -5.47 2.31
CA GLU A 663 5.93 -6.20 3.50
C GLU A 663 5.95 -5.33 4.77
N SER A 664 5.44 -5.88 5.87
CA SER A 664 5.41 -5.25 7.19
C SER A 664 6.78 -5.11 7.87
N TYR A 665 7.85 -5.58 7.21
CA TYR A 665 9.23 -5.46 7.68
C TYR A 665 10.11 -4.54 6.81
N SER A 666 9.51 -3.76 5.91
CA SER A 666 10.21 -2.84 5.02
C SER A 666 11.25 -1.96 5.76
N PRO A 667 12.47 -1.79 5.21
CA PRO A 667 13.50 -0.94 5.79
C PRO A 667 13.39 0.53 5.37
N ASP A 668 12.32 0.96 4.70
CA ASP A 668 12.16 2.35 4.24
C ASP A 668 12.38 3.37 5.36
N ASP A 669 13.31 4.30 5.16
CA ASP A 669 13.66 5.31 6.15
C ASP A 669 12.80 6.58 6.05
N ASN A 670 12.09 6.80 4.94
CA ASN A 670 11.32 8.02 4.72
C ASN A 670 10.04 8.07 5.56
N ARG A 671 9.40 6.91 5.73
CA ARG A 671 8.11 6.79 6.40
C ARG A 671 8.09 5.64 7.40
N PHE A 672 8.34 4.41 6.94
CA PHE A 672 7.92 3.22 7.69
C PHE A 672 8.87 2.83 8.85
N ASP A 673 10.18 3.03 8.69
CA ASP A 673 11.21 2.51 9.59
C ASP A 673 12.28 3.56 9.92
N LEU A 674 11.87 4.60 10.65
CA LEU A 674 12.77 5.67 11.11
C LEU A 674 13.88 5.12 12.01
N ARG A 675 15.14 5.25 11.60
CA ARG A 675 16.30 4.75 12.33
C ARG A 675 17.51 5.69 12.19
N PRO A 676 18.50 5.62 13.10
CA PRO A 676 19.80 6.22 12.84
C PRO A 676 20.41 5.63 11.56
N PHE A 677 21.20 6.43 10.85
CA PHE A 677 22.02 5.98 9.72
C PHE A 677 23.52 6.03 10.00
N LEU A 678 23.91 6.57 11.16
CA LEU A 678 25.26 6.54 11.71
C LEU A 678 25.22 5.73 13.01
N TYR A 679 25.79 4.53 12.99
CA TYR A 679 25.87 3.63 14.14
C TYR A 679 27.29 3.59 14.72
N PRO A 680 27.45 3.30 16.03
CA PRO A 680 28.76 3.16 16.65
C PRO A 680 29.54 1.94 16.14
N ALA A 681 30.85 1.93 16.39
CA ALA A 681 31.73 0.80 16.06
C ALA A 681 31.23 -0.50 16.72
N PHE A 682 31.05 -1.52 15.89
CA PHE A 682 30.07 -2.57 16.20
C PHE A 682 30.63 -3.78 16.97
N TRP A 683 31.84 -4.22 16.67
CA TRP A 683 32.41 -5.44 17.27
C TRP A 683 32.63 -5.34 18.78
N ASN A 684 32.68 -4.10 19.30
CA ASN A 684 32.77 -3.81 20.74
C ASN A 684 31.42 -3.35 21.33
N SER A 685 30.31 -3.56 20.61
CA SER A 685 28.99 -3.17 21.10
C SER A 685 28.56 -4.03 22.28
N TRP A 686 27.88 -3.40 23.24
CA TRP A 686 27.35 -4.09 24.42
C TRP A 686 26.46 -5.30 24.06
N SER A 687 25.71 -5.21 22.95
CA SER A 687 24.86 -6.30 22.49
C SER A 687 25.67 -7.55 22.12
N PHE A 688 26.85 -7.40 21.50
CA PHE A 688 27.68 -8.54 21.14
C PHE A 688 28.38 -9.16 22.34
N VAL A 689 28.84 -8.34 23.29
CA VAL A 689 29.35 -8.84 24.58
C VAL A 689 28.29 -9.72 25.26
N LYS A 690 27.02 -9.30 25.26
CA LYS A 690 25.93 -10.11 25.82
C LYS A 690 25.61 -11.37 25.05
N ILE A 691 25.78 -11.36 23.73
CA ILE A 691 25.67 -12.59 22.93
C ILE A 691 26.80 -13.55 23.31
N ASP A 692 28.04 -13.09 23.42
CA ASP A 692 29.19 -13.94 23.77
C ASP A 692 29.06 -14.54 25.17
N GLU A 693 28.71 -13.75 26.18
CA GLU A 693 28.43 -14.24 27.54
C GLU A 693 27.33 -15.32 27.53
N ALA A 694 26.29 -15.14 26.71
CA ALA A 694 25.19 -16.10 26.61
C ALA A 694 25.60 -17.39 25.90
N VAL A 695 26.39 -17.29 24.82
CA VAL A 695 26.98 -18.45 24.12
C VAL A 695 27.81 -19.27 25.10
N GLU A 696 28.76 -18.65 25.81
CA GLU A 696 29.62 -19.34 26.77
C GLU A 696 28.81 -20.06 27.86
N LYS A 697 27.77 -19.40 28.39
CA LYS A 697 26.89 -19.98 29.40
C LYS A 697 26.09 -21.17 28.86
N MET A 698 25.61 -21.10 27.62
CA MET A 698 24.84 -22.18 26.99
C MET A 698 25.73 -23.37 26.65
N GLU A 699 26.93 -23.14 26.12
CA GLU A 699 27.93 -24.18 25.83
C GLU A 699 28.34 -24.91 27.12
N LYS A 700 28.63 -24.16 28.20
CA LYS A 700 28.95 -24.75 29.51
C LYS A 700 27.82 -25.66 30.02
N LYS A 701 26.57 -25.20 29.93
CA LYS A 701 25.41 -25.98 30.37
C LYS A 701 25.18 -27.23 29.50
N ALA A 702 25.47 -27.15 28.21
CA ALA A 702 25.40 -28.30 27.31
C ALA A 702 26.48 -29.34 27.66
N GLN A 703 27.70 -28.90 27.95
CA GLN A 703 28.78 -29.77 28.41
C GLN A 703 28.44 -30.45 29.74
N GLU A 704 27.97 -29.70 30.73
CA GLU A 704 27.54 -30.25 32.03
C GLU A 704 26.43 -31.31 31.89
N LYS A 705 25.50 -31.13 30.94
CA LYS A 705 24.46 -32.12 30.62
C LYS A 705 25.04 -33.36 29.94
N ALA A 706 25.95 -33.20 28.98
CA ALA A 706 26.61 -34.30 28.30
C ALA A 706 27.43 -35.15 29.29
N ASP A 707 28.19 -34.49 30.17
CA ASP A 707 28.97 -35.14 31.22
C ASP A 707 28.08 -35.90 32.22
N ALA A 708 26.92 -35.35 32.58
CA ALA A 708 25.96 -36.01 33.46
C ALA A 708 25.26 -37.20 32.78
N ALA A 709 25.03 -37.14 31.47
CA ALA A 709 24.45 -38.24 30.70
C ALA A 709 25.45 -39.38 30.49
N ALA A 710 26.74 -39.08 30.29
CA ALA A 710 27.80 -40.09 30.16
C ALA A 710 28.12 -40.83 31.48
N LYS A 711 27.71 -40.26 32.63
CA LYS A 711 27.86 -40.87 33.96
C LYS A 711 26.67 -41.76 34.38
N LYS A 712 25.59 -41.77 33.59
CA LYS A 712 24.43 -42.66 33.76
C LYS A 712 24.49 -43.78 32.73
#